data_AF-A0A1H3CRG5-F1
#
_entry.id   AF-A0A1H3CRG5-F1
#
_cell.length_a   1.000
_cell.length_b   1.000
_cell.length_c   1.000
_cell.angle_alpha   90.00
_cell.angle_beta   90.00
_cell.angle_gamma   90.00
#
_symmetry.space_group_name_H-M   'P 1'
#
loop_
_entity.id
_entity.type
_entity.pdbx_description
1 polymer ?
#
loop_
_entity_poly.entity_id
_entity_poly.type
_entity_poly.pdbx_seq_one_letter_code
_entity_poly.pdbx_strand_id
1 'polypeptide(L)'
;MIRVALLPGDGVGAEVLDGPARLLRRLAGQGVLEVTGPWPVGARAAAETGDVLPAETLAACDAADAVLLGAVGEDPRVPAEVCPRPEVALHRLRERYDLRVSVRDVPFPDGRELTVVRNLIGGSYGGADDRLFRPDGSEAADVLRLTRERVAEVVHLACDELARRGGGRLVSVDKANLYATGRLWRQVATEVTRERGVAVEHRYVDRAAFELGSGAPVPDVLVTEGLLGDVLSDLAAGRAGSPALCGSASLHPGAPARGRCVGLFEPAHGSAPRRALRDEVDPLGGFLALAALLRYFPATRDLGARVRGAVDTVLRSGPWTYDLAPEGTAPASTTAVADAVLAAFGAPADAEPAVMAAVQVLSEPDVRVRADVLEAWTVDVLETVGVRPAHARDTARVLGYADLSGIDSHGTARLPAYVGAIGGGAIAVDGEPRVHSDGGAVALVDGCDLLGHPVTTFAVDEAVRRARRYGVGWVNVRRSSHHGASGCYVYDAARLGLVGLAATNTGPVVAPAGAGRPYLGTNPLALGVPVAGEEPLVFDMATSAVAAGKFEIALRLGRSVPLGWGLDAGGRPTTDPAAVFPGRGALLPLGSDRERSVHKGYGLGLLVELLTAVLAGGPTGPGVGNLTFRSGARPPGTSHLVVVLDPARLGDPQATGDGAARLLAGLRALDPVDPELPVRTPGQRAAAERARRRAHGIPLDAETHRALAALGGQVGRPLAVGARG
;
A
#
# COMPACT_ATOMS: atom_id res chain seq x y z
N MET A 1 -10.35 34.26 29.63
CA MET A 1 -10.98 33.92 28.34
C MET A 1 -9.93 34.09 27.26
N ILE A 2 -9.73 33.11 26.38
CA ILE A 2 -8.73 33.23 25.31
C ILE A 2 -9.27 34.12 24.18
N ARG A 3 -8.41 34.92 23.57
CA ARG A 3 -8.73 35.74 22.39
C ARG A 3 -8.01 35.21 21.16
N VAL A 4 -8.76 34.99 20.09
CA VAL A 4 -8.24 34.46 18.81
C VAL A 4 -8.41 35.50 17.71
N ALA A 5 -7.33 35.84 17.02
CA ALA A 5 -7.39 36.61 15.78
C ALA A 5 -7.60 35.66 14.60
N LEU A 6 -8.68 35.85 13.83
CA LEU A 6 -9.00 35.05 12.65
C LEU A 6 -8.51 35.76 11.39
N LEU A 7 -7.57 35.14 10.69
CA LEU A 7 -7.02 35.61 9.42
C LEU A 7 -7.36 34.57 8.34
N PRO A 8 -8.36 34.80 7.47
CA PRO A 8 -8.83 33.78 6.53
C PRO A 8 -7.80 33.30 5.50
N GLY A 9 -6.76 34.08 5.21
CA GLY A 9 -5.81 33.77 4.14
C GLY A 9 -6.35 34.07 2.74
N ASP A 10 -5.68 33.53 1.73
CA ASP A 10 -5.91 33.75 0.30
C ASP A 10 -6.42 32.49 -0.39
N GLY A 11 -7.15 32.65 -1.50
CA GLY A 11 -7.57 31.53 -2.35
C GLY A 11 -8.28 30.43 -1.55
N VAL A 12 -7.69 29.23 -1.51
CA VAL A 12 -8.21 28.07 -0.76
C VAL A 12 -8.18 28.26 0.75
N GLY A 13 -7.33 29.14 1.28
CA GLY A 13 -7.21 29.39 2.72
C GLY A 13 -8.55 29.82 3.32
N ALA A 14 -9.28 30.68 2.62
CA ALA A 14 -10.60 31.14 3.05
C ALA A 14 -11.66 30.01 3.03
N GLU A 15 -11.59 29.10 2.04
CA GLU A 15 -12.51 27.95 1.93
C GLU A 15 -12.25 26.94 3.05
N VAL A 16 -10.98 26.57 3.27
CA VAL A 16 -10.57 25.60 4.31
C VAL A 16 -10.87 26.12 5.72
N LEU A 17 -10.79 27.44 5.94
CA LEU A 17 -11.09 28.04 7.24
C LEU A 17 -12.56 28.41 7.47
N ASP A 18 -13.45 28.35 6.49
CA ASP A 18 -14.85 28.73 6.69
C ASP A 18 -15.53 27.89 7.80
N GLY A 19 -15.41 26.57 7.73
CA GLY A 19 -15.91 25.64 8.74
C GLY A 19 -15.34 25.90 10.14
N PRO A 20 -14.01 25.90 10.31
CA PRO A 20 -13.36 26.28 11.58
C PRO A 20 -13.79 27.65 12.10
N ALA A 21 -13.91 28.67 11.24
CA ALA A 21 -14.35 30.01 11.63
C ALA A 21 -15.80 30.04 12.11
N ARG A 22 -16.70 29.28 11.46
CA ARG A 22 -18.09 29.11 11.91
C ARG A 22 -18.15 28.49 13.30
N LEU A 23 -17.36 27.44 13.56
CA LEU A 23 -17.27 26.84 14.89
C LEU A 23 -16.75 27.82 15.93
N LEU A 24 -15.65 28.51 15.61
CA LEU A 24 -15.01 29.45 16.52
C LEU A 24 -15.95 30.62 16.89
N ARG A 25 -16.67 31.19 15.91
CA ARG A 25 -17.70 32.22 16.16
C ARG A 25 -18.88 31.69 16.98
N ARG A 26 -19.30 30.44 16.75
CA ARG A 26 -20.34 29.79 17.58
C ARG A 26 -19.91 29.69 19.05
N LEU A 27 -18.66 29.27 19.29
CA LEU A 27 -18.09 29.22 20.65
C LEU A 27 -17.96 30.63 21.28
N ALA A 28 -17.65 31.65 20.46
CA ALA A 28 -17.60 33.04 20.91
C ALA A 28 -18.98 33.56 21.33
N GLY A 29 -20.02 33.26 20.56
CA GLY A 29 -21.41 33.61 20.92
C GLY A 29 -21.90 32.92 22.20
N GLN A 30 -21.26 31.83 22.61
CA GLN A 30 -21.51 31.13 23.88
C GLN A 30 -20.66 31.68 25.04
N GLY A 31 -19.81 32.68 24.81
CA GLY A 31 -18.94 33.27 25.82
C GLY A 31 -17.77 32.37 26.24
N VAL A 32 -17.43 31.36 25.45
CA VAL A 32 -16.32 30.43 25.75
C VAL A 32 -14.96 31.08 25.48
N LEU A 33 -14.89 31.86 24.41
CA LEU A 33 -13.69 32.54 23.91
C LEU A 33 -14.07 33.83 23.20
N GLU A 34 -13.09 34.66 22.87
CA GLU A 34 -13.28 35.85 22.04
C GLU A 34 -12.65 35.63 20.66
N VAL A 35 -13.33 36.09 19.60
CA VAL A 35 -12.81 36.07 18.23
C VAL A 35 -12.82 37.48 17.68
N THR A 36 -11.71 37.89 17.09
CA THR A 36 -11.61 39.15 16.33
C THR A 36 -11.36 38.84 14.86
N GLY A 37 -11.84 39.72 13.97
CA GLY A 37 -11.71 39.57 12.52
C GLY A 37 -13.02 39.19 11.81
N PRO A 38 -12.96 38.77 10.54
CA PRO A 38 -11.76 38.39 9.80
C PRO A 38 -10.84 39.58 9.52
N TRP A 39 -9.53 39.41 9.72
CA TRP A 39 -8.52 40.42 9.39
C TRP A 39 -7.84 40.12 8.05
N PRO A 40 -7.58 41.14 7.22
CA PRO A 40 -6.96 40.94 5.91
C PRO A 40 -5.50 40.50 6.07
N VAL A 41 -5.09 39.52 5.26
CA VAL A 41 -3.70 39.04 5.15
C VAL A 41 -3.43 38.60 3.71
N GLY A 42 -2.17 38.63 3.29
CA GLY A 42 -1.72 38.05 2.03
C GLY A 42 -2.06 38.88 0.79
N ALA A 43 -2.32 38.21 -0.33
CA ALA A 43 -2.61 38.83 -1.61
C ALA A 43 -3.83 39.76 -1.55
N ARG A 44 -4.89 39.36 -0.83
CA ARG A 44 -6.09 40.19 -0.67
C ARG A 44 -5.81 41.45 0.12
N ALA A 45 -5.03 41.35 1.20
CA ALA A 45 -4.60 42.53 1.96
C ALA A 45 -3.78 43.49 1.10
N ALA A 46 -2.83 42.96 0.33
CA ALA A 46 -2.04 43.78 -0.58
C ALA A 46 -2.91 44.52 -1.62
N ALA A 47 -3.93 43.86 -2.16
CA ALA A 47 -4.86 44.47 -3.10
C ALA A 47 -5.72 45.57 -2.46
N GLU A 48 -6.14 45.39 -1.20
CA GLU A 48 -7.04 46.31 -0.48
C GLU A 48 -6.29 47.49 0.16
N THR A 49 -5.08 47.25 0.69
CA THR A 49 -4.38 48.22 1.56
C THR A 49 -2.95 48.52 1.11
N GLY A 50 -2.44 47.84 0.08
CA GLY A 50 -1.05 47.97 -0.38
C GLY A 50 0.01 47.24 0.48
N ASP A 51 -0.39 46.49 1.50
CA ASP A 51 0.51 45.68 2.33
C ASP A 51 -0.09 44.28 2.54
N VAL A 52 0.72 43.23 2.38
CA VAL A 52 0.33 41.83 2.66
C VAL A 52 0.00 41.58 4.14
N LEU A 53 0.42 42.47 5.04
CA LEU A 53 0.13 42.36 6.46
C LEU A 53 -0.11 43.76 7.07
N PRO A 54 -1.34 44.30 6.95
CA PRO A 54 -1.67 45.67 7.33
C PRO A 54 -1.50 45.94 8.84
N ALA A 55 -1.30 47.21 9.20
CA ALA A 55 -1.06 47.60 10.60
C ALA A 55 -2.22 47.23 11.54
N GLU A 56 -3.46 47.28 11.06
CA GLU A 56 -4.66 46.86 11.81
C GLU A 56 -4.68 45.35 12.09
N THR A 57 -4.32 44.52 11.10
CA THR A 57 -4.16 43.07 11.27
C THR A 57 -3.09 42.76 12.31
N LEU A 58 -1.95 43.46 12.26
CA LEU A 58 -0.90 43.32 13.26
C LEU A 58 -1.36 43.72 14.67
N ALA A 59 -2.08 44.84 14.80
CA ALA A 59 -2.60 45.29 16.08
C ALA A 59 -3.58 44.26 16.68
N ALA A 60 -4.42 43.66 15.85
CA ALA A 60 -5.32 42.60 16.27
C ALA A 60 -4.59 41.33 16.70
N CYS A 61 -3.55 40.93 15.96
CA CYS A 61 -2.71 39.78 16.32
C CYS A 61 -1.94 40.03 17.63
N ASP A 62 -1.42 41.24 17.87
CA ASP A 62 -0.73 41.60 19.11
C ASP A 62 -1.64 41.52 20.34
N ALA A 63 -2.92 41.87 20.15
CA ALA A 63 -3.94 41.83 21.20
C ALA A 63 -4.50 40.44 21.45
N ALA A 64 -4.28 39.47 20.55
CA ALA A 64 -4.78 38.11 20.64
C ALA A 64 -3.80 37.18 21.37
N ASP A 65 -4.33 36.13 22.00
CA ASP A 65 -3.53 35.07 22.61
C ASP A 65 -3.07 34.06 21.55
N ALA A 66 -3.85 33.83 20.49
CA ALA A 66 -3.47 32.99 19.36
C ALA A 66 -4.01 33.53 18.04
N VAL A 67 -3.36 33.12 16.95
CA VAL A 67 -3.79 33.42 15.57
C VAL A 67 -4.26 32.12 14.91
N LEU A 68 -5.45 32.12 14.32
CA LEU A 68 -5.89 31.08 13.38
C LEU A 68 -5.77 31.65 11.96
N LEU A 69 -4.83 31.11 11.19
CA LEU A 69 -4.44 31.61 9.87
C LEU A 69 -4.77 30.58 8.79
N GLY A 70 -5.42 31.01 7.72
CA GLY A 70 -5.63 30.21 6.52
C GLY A 70 -4.44 30.33 5.57
N ALA A 71 -4.31 29.40 4.63
CA ALA A 71 -3.21 29.40 3.69
C ALA A 71 -3.06 30.76 3.00
N VAL A 72 -1.83 31.28 2.96
CA VAL A 72 -1.47 32.55 2.30
C VAL A 72 -0.67 32.21 1.05
N GLY A 73 -1.04 32.82 -0.08
CA GLY A 73 -0.46 32.47 -1.38
C GLY A 73 -1.16 33.17 -2.52
N GLU A 74 -1.03 32.64 -3.73
CA GLU A 74 -1.72 33.20 -4.90
C GLU A 74 -3.25 33.16 -4.71
N ASP A 75 -3.91 34.31 -4.91
CA ASP A 75 -5.36 34.43 -4.99
C ASP A 75 -5.75 34.69 -6.45
N PRO A 76 -6.63 33.89 -7.08
CA PRO A 76 -7.01 34.09 -8.48
C PRO A 76 -7.73 35.43 -8.74
N ARG A 77 -8.16 36.14 -7.70
CA ARG A 77 -8.79 37.46 -7.79
C ARG A 77 -7.78 38.61 -7.72
N VAL A 78 -6.51 38.33 -7.39
CA VAL A 78 -5.47 39.35 -7.24
C VAL A 78 -4.37 39.09 -8.28
N PRO A 79 -4.12 40.02 -9.21
CA PRO A 79 -3.03 39.87 -10.19
C PRO A 79 -1.67 39.69 -9.50
N ALA A 80 -0.80 38.84 -10.05
CA ALA A 80 0.52 38.56 -9.47
C ALA A 80 1.41 39.81 -9.40
N GLU A 81 1.17 40.79 -10.27
CA GLU A 81 1.87 42.08 -10.27
C GLU A 81 1.51 42.94 -9.05
N VAL A 82 0.30 42.77 -8.49
CA VAL A 82 -0.16 43.49 -7.30
C VAL A 82 0.47 42.90 -6.04
N CYS A 83 0.61 41.58 -5.98
CA CYS A 83 1.23 40.89 -4.87
C CYS A 83 2.04 39.69 -5.33
N PRO A 84 3.33 39.88 -5.68
CA PRO A 84 4.16 38.81 -6.22
C PRO A 84 4.64 37.80 -5.16
N ARG A 85 4.58 38.14 -3.87
CA ARG A 85 5.05 37.31 -2.76
C ARG A 85 4.13 37.39 -1.53
N PRO A 86 2.87 36.91 -1.63
CA PRO A 86 1.91 36.92 -0.53
C PRO A 86 2.41 36.18 0.72
N GLU A 87 3.17 35.09 0.54
CA GLU A 87 3.73 34.25 1.60
C GLU A 87 4.65 35.00 2.58
N VAL A 88 5.15 36.18 2.20
CA VAL A 88 5.91 37.07 3.08
C VAL A 88 5.12 37.44 4.34
N ALA A 89 3.79 37.48 4.30
CA ALA A 89 2.96 37.74 5.47
C ALA A 89 3.18 36.69 6.58
N LEU A 90 3.21 35.40 6.22
CA LEU A 90 3.45 34.30 7.17
C LEU A 90 4.85 34.38 7.78
N HIS A 91 5.87 34.67 6.96
CA HIS A 91 7.23 34.88 7.43
C HIS A 91 7.31 36.04 8.43
N ARG A 92 6.70 37.19 8.11
CA ARG A 92 6.65 38.36 9.00
C ARG A 92 5.95 38.06 10.33
N LEU A 93 4.87 37.26 10.33
CA LEU A 93 4.18 36.85 11.56
C LEU A 93 5.07 35.94 12.42
N ARG A 94 5.71 34.94 11.81
CA ARG A 94 6.63 34.03 12.52
C ARG A 94 7.81 34.77 13.12
N GLU A 95 8.43 35.70 12.38
CA GLU A 95 9.51 36.55 12.89
C GLU A 95 9.04 37.49 14.00
N ARG A 96 7.88 38.13 13.83
CA ARG A 96 7.34 39.10 14.81
C ARG A 96 7.13 38.48 16.20
N TYR A 97 6.64 37.25 16.25
CA TYR A 97 6.33 36.53 17.49
C TYR A 97 7.40 35.49 17.86
N ASP A 98 8.52 35.47 17.14
CA ASP A 98 9.64 34.53 17.32
C ASP A 98 9.17 33.06 17.38
N LEU A 99 8.29 32.66 16.46
CA LEU A 99 7.70 31.31 16.43
C LEU A 99 8.72 30.31 15.89
N ARG A 100 9.42 29.65 16.80
CA ARG A 100 10.65 28.89 16.53
C ARG A 100 10.43 27.40 16.24
N VAL A 101 9.32 26.82 16.67
CA VAL A 101 9.05 25.38 16.53
C VAL A 101 7.69 25.16 15.87
N SER A 102 7.62 24.23 14.92
CA SER A 102 6.38 23.73 14.34
C SER A 102 6.06 22.36 14.92
N VAL A 103 4.81 22.17 15.32
CA VAL A 103 4.22 20.86 15.62
C VAL A 103 3.16 20.59 14.57
N ARG A 104 3.27 19.48 13.85
CA ARG A 104 2.34 19.07 12.79
C ARG A 104 1.75 17.70 13.13
N ASP A 105 0.43 17.62 13.22
CA ASP A 105 -0.26 16.36 13.46
C ASP A 105 -0.86 15.85 12.16
N VAL A 106 -0.52 14.61 11.82
CA VAL A 106 -0.99 13.90 10.61
C VAL A 106 -1.78 12.67 11.04
N PRO A 107 -3.14 12.72 11.00
CA PRO A 107 -3.97 11.56 11.25
C PRO A 107 -3.93 10.58 10.06
N PHE A 108 -3.83 9.29 10.34
CA PHE A 108 -3.97 8.23 9.35
C PHE A 108 -5.38 7.62 9.42
N PRO A 109 -5.93 7.13 8.29
CA PRO A 109 -7.27 6.53 8.25
C PRO A 109 -7.46 5.32 9.18
N ASP A 110 -6.37 4.63 9.55
CA ASP A 110 -6.40 3.48 10.46
C ASP A 110 -6.38 3.87 11.95
N GLY A 111 -6.50 5.16 12.26
CA GLY A 111 -6.55 5.70 13.61
C GLY A 111 -5.18 5.98 14.23
N ARG A 112 -4.08 5.65 13.54
CA ARG A 112 -2.74 6.07 13.95
C ARG A 112 -2.54 7.56 13.66
N GLU A 113 -1.55 8.13 14.31
CA GLU A 113 -1.16 9.53 14.09
C GLU A 113 0.35 9.67 14.21
N LEU A 114 0.91 10.53 13.35
CA LEU A 114 2.29 11.00 13.45
C LEU A 114 2.29 12.47 13.84
N THR A 115 3.00 12.83 14.91
CA THR A 115 3.41 14.22 15.15
C THR A 115 4.80 14.47 14.59
N VAL A 116 4.94 15.47 13.73
CA VAL A 116 6.24 15.98 13.27
C VAL A 116 6.56 17.28 14.01
N VAL A 117 7.69 17.30 14.72
CA VAL A 117 8.21 18.47 15.43
C VAL A 117 9.47 18.96 14.72
N ARG A 118 9.48 20.23 14.27
CA ARG A 118 10.58 20.80 13.49
C ARG A 118 10.91 22.25 13.86
N ASN A 119 12.13 22.72 13.62
CA ASN A 119 12.42 24.16 13.73
C ASN A 119 11.78 24.94 12.57
N LEU A 120 11.35 26.17 12.86
CA LEU A 120 10.74 27.10 11.88
C LEU A 120 11.60 28.32 11.57
N ILE A 121 12.55 28.65 12.43
CA ILE A 121 13.43 29.80 12.27
C ILE A 121 14.89 29.33 12.39
N GLY A 122 15.75 29.85 11.51
CA GLY A 122 17.13 29.37 11.36
C GLY A 122 17.21 28.08 10.54
N GLY A 123 18.41 27.50 10.44
CA GLY A 123 18.64 26.35 9.57
C GLY A 123 18.38 26.72 8.11
N SER A 124 17.53 25.94 7.44
CA SER A 124 17.16 26.15 6.03
C SER A 124 16.25 27.37 5.83
N TYR A 125 15.63 27.82 6.92
CA TYR A 125 14.83 29.05 6.98
C TYR A 125 15.66 30.19 7.61
N GLY A 126 16.97 30.21 7.34
CA GLY A 126 17.87 31.29 7.74
C GLY A 126 17.48 32.64 7.12
N GLY A 127 17.93 33.71 7.80
CA GLY A 127 17.66 35.09 7.41
C GLY A 127 18.44 35.52 6.16
N ALA A 128 18.28 36.79 5.76
CA ALA A 128 18.94 37.33 4.58
C ALA A 128 20.48 37.18 4.60
N ASP A 129 21.10 37.23 5.79
CA ASP A 129 22.55 37.09 5.97
C ASP A 129 23.07 35.68 5.65
N ASP A 130 22.21 34.66 5.67
CA ASP A 130 22.55 33.29 5.31
C ASP A 130 22.29 33.01 3.80
N ARG A 131 21.95 34.03 3.00
CA ARG A 131 21.63 33.89 1.58
C ARG A 131 22.45 34.83 0.71
N LEU A 132 23.03 34.28 -0.36
CA LEU A 132 23.68 35.02 -1.43
C LEU A 132 22.98 34.70 -2.74
N PHE A 133 22.58 35.73 -3.48
CA PHE A 133 22.11 35.57 -4.86
C PHE A 133 22.66 36.72 -5.69
N ARG A 134 23.51 36.42 -6.67
CA ARG A 134 24.02 37.41 -7.62
C ARG A 134 23.11 37.43 -8.86
N PRO A 135 22.45 38.56 -9.16
CA PRO A 135 21.52 38.66 -10.29
C PRO A 135 22.15 38.42 -11.67
N ASP A 136 23.48 38.54 -11.77
CA ASP A 136 24.24 38.22 -12.99
C ASP A 136 24.36 36.71 -13.27
N GLY A 137 23.82 35.87 -12.38
CA GLY A 137 23.85 34.42 -12.49
C GLY A 137 25.20 33.80 -12.13
N SER A 138 26.15 34.58 -11.61
CA SER A 138 27.50 34.08 -11.32
C SER A 138 27.57 33.21 -10.06
N GLU A 139 26.72 33.46 -9.07
CA GLU A 139 26.74 32.72 -7.80
C GLU A 139 25.40 32.81 -7.06
N ALA A 140 25.00 31.69 -6.44
CA ALA A 140 23.98 31.65 -5.41
C ALA A 140 24.39 30.67 -4.31
N ALA A 141 24.11 31.00 -3.05
CA ALA A 141 24.41 30.15 -1.90
C ALA A 141 23.39 30.35 -0.77
N ASP A 142 23.02 29.25 -0.11
CA ASP A 142 22.20 29.25 1.11
C ASP A 142 22.98 28.53 2.23
N VAL A 143 23.07 29.16 3.41
CA VAL A 143 23.83 28.66 4.55
C VAL A 143 22.88 28.03 5.57
N LEU A 144 23.01 26.72 5.75
CA LEU A 144 22.28 25.97 6.79
C LEU A 144 22.98 26.13 8.14
N ARG A 145 22.45 26.98 9.03
CA ARG A 145 23.01 27.25 10.36
C ARG A 145 22.09 26.80 11.50
N LEU A 146 22.57 25.90 12.37
CA LEU A 146 21.88 25.47 13.58
C LEU A 146 22.78 25.66 14.81
N THR A 147 22.19 26.04 15.95
CA THR A 147 22.88 26.12 17.24
C THR A 147 22.36 25.04 18.19
N ARG A 148 23.13 24.74 19.24
CA ARG A 148 22.74 23.75 20.26
C ARG A 148 21.41 24.11 20.91
N GLU A 149 21.25 25.37 21.28
CA GLU A 149 20.06 25.90 21.95
C GLU A 149 18.82 25.71 21.07
N ARG A 150 18.93 26.01 19.77
CA ARG A 150 17.83 25.86 18.81
C ARG A 150 17.40 24.41 18.66
N VAL A 151 18.35 23.49 18.54
CA VAL A 151 18.03 22.05 18.44
C VAL A 151 17.40 21.56 19.74
N ALA A 152 17.94 21.97 20.89
CA ALA A 152 17.44 21.53 22.19
C ALA A 152 15.98 21.92 22.42
N GLU A 153 15.58 23.14 22.04
CA GLU A 153 14.19 23.60 22.12
C GLU A 153 13.22 22.70 21.35
N VAL A 154 13.57 22.32 20.11
CA VAL A 154 12.72 21.46 19.28
C VAL A 154 12.62 20.06 19.88
N VAL A 155 13.73 19.51 20.38
CA VAL A 155 13.77 18.16 20.96
C VAL A 155 13.05 18.10 22.30
N HIS A 156 13.14 19.15 23.12
CA HIS A 156 12.34 19.26 24.34
C HIS A 156 10.85 19.24 24.04
N LEU A 157 10.40 20.02 23.04
CA LEU A 157 9.00 20.02 22.64
C LEU A 157 8.55 18.65 22.11
N ALA A 158 9.39 17.96 21.34
CA ALA A 158 9.10 16.60 20.88
C ALA A 158 8.94 15.59 22.04
N CYS A 159 9.75 15.74 23.10
CA CYS A 159 9.59 14.94 24.32
C CYS A 159 8.28 15.26 25.04
N ASP A 160 7.88 16.54 25.07
CA ASP A 160 6.62 16.97 25.68
C ASP A 160 5.41 16.43 24.92
N GLU A 161 5.44 16.45 23.58
CA GLU A 161 4.39 15.84 22.76
C GLU A 161 4.29 14.33 22.94
N LEU A 162 5.43 13.63 23.03
CA LEU A 162 5.44 12.19 23.33
C LEU A 162 4.85 11.91 24.72
N ALA A 163 5.19 12.71 25.72
CA ALA A 163 4.66 12.57 27.07
C ALA A 163 3.15 12.82 27.12
N ARG A 164 2.64 13.83 26.38
CA ARG A 164 1.19 14.10 26.26
C ARG A 164 0.40 12.95 25.66
N ARG A 165 1.03 12.12 24.82
CA ARG A 165 0.45 10.91 24.25
C ARG A 165 0.46 9.70 25.19
N GLY A 166 1.15 9.80 26.32
CA GLY A 166 1.36 8.68 27.25
C GLY A 166 2.55 7.79 26.89
N GLY A 167 3.47 8.28 26.04
CA GLY A 167 4.65 7.54 25.57
C GLY A 167 4.60 7.19 24.09
N GLY A 168 5.46 6.29 23.65
CA GLY A 168 5.55 5.84 22.25
C GLY A 168 6.97 5.84 21.69
N ARG A 169 7.08 5.80 20.36
CA ARG A 169 8.34 5.85 19.62
C ARG A 169 8.68 7.29 19.20
N LEU A 170 9.83 7.78 19.66
CA LEU A 170 10.44 9.03 19.22
C LEU A 170 11.57 8.73 18.22
N VAL A 171 11.45 9.28 17.01
CA VAL A 171 12.47 9.16 15.96
C VAL A 171 13.07 10.54 15.67
N SER A 172 14.37 10.68 15.89
CA SER A 172 15.15 11.83 15.45
C SER A 172 15.69 11.61 14.04
N VAL A 173 15.37 12.52 13.12
CA VAL A 173 15.80 12.44 11.72
C VAL A 173 16.85 13.50 11.41
N ASP A 174 17.90 13.08 10.71
CA ASP A 174 19.00 13.97 10.31
C ASP A 174 19.67 13.47 9.01
N LYS A 175 20.75 14.15 8.61
CA LYS A 175 21.70 13.64 7.60
C LYS A 175 23.14 13.81 8.09
N ALA A 176 23.45 13.26 9.27
CA ALA A 176 24.73 13.40 9.96
C ALA A 176 25.92 12.81 9.17
N ASN A 177 25.65 11.87 8.26
CA ASN A 177 26.66 11.33 7.35
C ASN A 177 27.10 12.32 6.26
N LEU A 178 26.39 13.42 6.07
CA LEU A 178 26.73 14.48 5.11
C LEU A 178 26.93 15.84 5.81
N TYR A 179 25.92 16.33 6.52
CA TYR A 179 25.91 17.70 7.04
C TYR A 179 26.48 17.81 8.46
N ALA A 180 27.26 18.88 8.69
CA ALA A 180 27.74 19.25 10.02
C ALA A 180 26.59 19.57 10.98
N THR A 181 25.55 20.26 10.49
CA THR A 181 24.30 20.50 11.21
C THR A 181 23.59 19.21 11.59
N GLY A 182 23.61 18.19 10.74
CA GLY A 182 23.07 16.86 11.06
C GLY A 182 23.83 16.16 12.19
N ARG A 183 25.16 16.33 12.27
CA ARG A 183 25.96 15.82 13.39
C ARG A 183 25.64 16.55 14.69
N LEU A 184 25.55 17.89 14.65
CA LEU A 184 25.12 18.68 15.80
C LEU A 184 23.71 18.27 16.26
N TRP A 185 22.78 18.11 15.30
CA TRP A 185 21.41 17.68 15.58
C TRP A 185 21.36 16.38 16.37
N ARG A 186 22.01 15.34 15.82
CA ARG A 186 22.05 14.01 16.43
C ARG A 186 22.68 14.05 17.83
N GLN A 187 23.76 14.81 18.00
CA GLN A 187 24.41 14.98 19.30
C GLN A 187 23.44 15.57 20.33
N VAL A 188 22.86 16.74 20.02
CA VAL A 188 21.98 17.46 20.96
C VAL A 188 20.68 16.69 21.21
N ALA A 189 20.10 16.06 20.18
CA ALA A 189 18.91 15.22 20.36
C ALA A 189 19.18 14.05 21.32
N THR A 190 20.37 13.45 21.24
CA THR A 190 20.77 12.37 22.16
C THR A 190 21.02 12.89 23.58
N GLU A 191 21.62 14.07 23.73
CA GLU A 191 21.82 14.74 25.03
C GLU A 191 20.47 15.00 25.72
N VAL A 192 19.58 15.72 25.04
CA VAL A 192 18.28 16.14 25.58
C VAL A 192 17.40 14.93 25.94
N THR A 193 17.29 13.95 25.05
CA THR A 193 16.43 12.77 25.30
C THR A 193 16.95 11.93 26.46
N ARG A 194 18.28 11.83 26.62
CA ARG A 194 18.90 11.20 27.79
C ARG A 194 18.57 11.94 29.08
N GLU A 195 18.70 13.27 29.10
CA GLU A 195 18.35 14.11 30.26
C GLU A 195 16.87 13.97 30.64
N ARG A 196 16.00 13.83 29.64
CA ARG A 196 14.55 13.66 29.81
C ARG A 196 14.12 12.21 30.10
N GLY A 197 15.04 11.25 30.06
CA GLY A 197 14.74 9.83 30.25
C GLY A 197 13.88 9.22 29.12
N VAL A 198 13.93 9.79 27.92
CA VAL A 198 13.14 9.35 26.75
C VAL A 198 14.03 8.55 25.81
N ALA A 199 13.57 7.38 25.36
CA ALA A 199 14.27 6.61 24.33
C ALA A 199 14.14 7.29 22.96
N VAL A 200 15.24 7.40 22.22
CA VAL A 200 15.25 7.98 20.87
C VAL A 200 15.92 7.04 19.87
N GLU A 201 15.26 6.85 18.73
CA GLU A 201 15.85 6.21 17.56
C GLU A 201 16.38 7.28 16.60
N HIS A 202 17.56 7.05 16.00
CA HIS A 202 18.09 7.93 14.96
C HIS A 202 17.89 7.32 13.57
N ARG A 203 17.44 8.14 12.63
CA ARG A 203 17.25 7.75 11.22
C ARG A 203 17.87 8.81 10.30
N TYR A 204 18.44 8.36 9.19
CA TYR A 204 18.79 9.28 8.10
C TYR A 204 17.55 9.62 7.29
N VAL A 205 17.50 10.85 6.77
CA VAL A 205 16.29 11.36 6.11
C VAL A 205 15.87 10.58 4.86
N ASP A 206 16.82 10.04 4.09
CA ASP A 206 16.53 9.17 2.95
C ASP A 206 15.80 7.89 3.40
N ARG A 207 16.23 7.30 4.52
CA ARG A 207 15.55 6.15 5.12
C ARG A 207 14.19 6.54 5.70
N ALA A 208 14.10 7.67 6.41
CA ALA A 208 12.82 8.14 6.96
C ALA A 208 11.79 8.41 5.86
N ALA A 209 12.20 9.06 4.76
CA ALA A 209 11.36 9.28 3.59
C ALA A 209 10.94 7.97 2.92
N PHE A 210 11.87 7.01 2.77
CA PHE A 210 11.55 5.68 2.26
C PHE A 210 10.57 4.92 3.15
N GLU A 211 10.75 4.94 4.47
CA GLU A 211 9.85 4.29 5.44
C GLU A 211 8.45 4.91 5.41
N LEU A 212 8.35 6.24 5.30
CA LEU A 212 7.08 6.92 5.08
C LEU A 212 6.43 6.48 3.76
N GLY A 213 7.16 6.45 2.66
CA GLY A 213 6.60 6.08 1.34
C GLY A 213 6.30 4.59 1.12
N SER A 214 6.97 3.69 1.84
CA SER A 214 6.88 2.22 1.63
C SER A 214 5.78 1.53 2.43
N GLY A 215 5.10 2.25 3.33
CA GLY A 215 4.09 1.67 4.21
C GLY A 215 4.64 1.10 5.53
N ALA A 216 5.92 1.32 5.86
CA ALA A 216 6.51 0.91 7.13
C ALA A 216 5.79 1.56 8.34
N PRO A 217 5.81 0.97 9.55
CA PRO A 217 5.16 1.56 10.72
C PRO A 217 5.67 2.97 11.03
N VAL A 218 4.75 3.94 11.06
CA VAL A 218 5.07 5.34 11.42
C VAL A 218 5.37 5.44 12.93
N PRO A 219 6.34 6.27 13.35
CA PRO A 219 6.54 6.55 14.78
C PRO A 219 5.43 7.47 15.33
N ASP A 220 5.35 7.59 16.65
CA ASP A 220 4.39 8.50 17.29
C ASP A 220 4.85 9.96 17.16
N VAL A 221 6.16 10.20 17.34
CA VAL A 221 6.78 11.51 17.19
C VAL A 221 8.02 11.42 16.33
N LEU A 222 8.11 12.27 15.30
CA LEU A 222 9.30 12.49 14.50
C LEU A 222 9.84 13.89 14.78
N VAL A 223 11.12 13.99 15.12
CA VAL A 223 11.77 15.28 15.41
C VAL A 223 12.94 15.52 14.46
N THR A 224 12.95 16.68 13.80
CA THR A 224 13.92 16.95 12.72
C THR A 224 14.10 18.45 12.47
N GLU A 225 15.07 18.81 11.64
CA GLU A 225 15.25 20.19 11.21
C GLU A 225 14.14 20.66 10.25
N GLY A 226 14.08 21.96 9.99
CA GLY A 226 13.03 22.65 9.26
C GLY A 226 12.72 22.05 7.89
N LEU A 227 13.65 22.06 6.94
CA LEU A 227 13.36 21.63 5.56
C LEU A 227 13.02 20.15 5.49
N LEU A 228 13.80 19.30 6.19
CA LEU A 228 13.52 17.88 6.32
C LEU A 228 12.12 17.65 6.91
N GLY A 229 11.75 18.39 7.95
CA GLY A 229 10.44 18.28 8.58
C GLY A 229 9.29 18.72 7.69
N ASP A 230 9.49 19.74 6.85
CA ASP A 230 8.49 20.15 5.85
C ASP A 230 8.18 18.98 4.93
N VAL A 231 9.23 18.46 4.28
CA VAL A 231 9.13 17.39 3.30
C VAL A 231 8.56 16.11 3.92
N LEU A 232 9.02 15.73 5.11
CA LEU A 232 8.55 14.52 5.78
C LEU A 232 7.10 14.63 6.23
N SER A 233 6.65 15.82 6.67
CA SER A 233 5.24 16.03 7.03
C SER A 233 4.33 15.98 5.80
N ASP A 234 4.77 16.50 4.64
CA ASP A 234 4.02 16.41 3.39
C ASP A 234 3.97 14.97 2.87
N LEU A 235 5.07 14.22 2.98
CA LEU A 235 5.10 12.79 2.67
C LEU A 235 4.15 12.00 3.59
N ALA A 236 4.10 12.36 4.89
CA ALA A 236 3.18 11.74 5.82
C ALA A 236 1.71 12.05 5.48
N ALA A 237 1.39 13.30 5.14
CA ALA A 237 0.04 13.70 4.71
C ALA A 237 -0.35 13.01 3.39
N GLY A 238 0.56 12.94 2.42
CA GLY A 238 0.37 12.18 1.18
C GLY A 238 0.13 10.69 1.43
N ARG A 239 0.84 10.09 2.40
CA ARG A 239 0.58 8.72 2.86
C ARG A 239 -0.77 8.57 3.57
N ALA A 240 -1.19 9.59 4.32
CA ALA A 240 -2.50 9.62 4.97
C ALA A 240 -3.68 9.75 3.99
N GLY A 241 -3.39 10.15 2.74
CA GLY A 241 -4.35 10.17 1.63
C GLY A 241 -4.62 11.57 1.08
N SER A 242 -4.29 12.63 1.82
CA SER A 242 -4.46 14.01 1.35
C SER A 242 -3.41 14.95 1.95
N PRO A 243 -2.87 15.90 1.17
CA PRO A 243 -2.04 16.98 1.71
C PRO A 243 -2.78 17.84 2.75
N ALA A 244 -4.13 17.82 2.76
CA ALA A 244 -4.96 18.53 3.72
C ALA A 244 -5.03 17.89 5.10
N LEU A 245 -4.59 16.63 5.26
CA LEU A 245 -4.54 15.96 6.55
C LEU A 245 -3.30 16.34 7.37
N CYS A 246 -3.05 17.64 7.51
CA CYS A 246 -1.93 18.16 8.28
C CYS A 246 -2.30 19.51 8.90
N GLY A 247 -2.62 19.49 10.20
CA GLY A 247 -2.79 20.70 11.00
C GLY A 247 -1.48 21.08 11.67
N SER A 248 -1.17 22.38 11.74
CA SER A 248 0.10 22.84 12.30
C SER A 248 -0.07 23.92 13.36
N ALA A 249 0.86 23.90 14.32
CA ALA A 249 1.06 24.94 15.33
C ALA A 249 2.49 25.46 15.22
N SER A 250 2.64 26.75 14.93
CA SER A 250 3.89 27.50 15.00
C SER A 250 3.97 28.16 16.38
N LEU A 251 4.92 27.73 17.20
CA LEU A 251 4.96 28.05 18.63
C LEU A 251 6.28 28.71 19.02
N HIS A 252 6.20 29.63 19.98
CA HIS A 252 7.37 30.05 20.74
C HIS A 252 7.56 29.10 21.94
N PRO A 253 8.76 28.53 22.18
CA PRO A 253 9.01 27.52 23.22
C PRO A 253 9.04 28.08 24.66
N GLY A 254 8.78 29.38 24.85
CA GLY A 254 8.69 30.06 26.15
C GLY A 254 7.57 31.09 26.17
N ALA A 255 7.65 32.08 27.09
CA ALA A 255 6.68 33.18 27.14
C ALA A 255 6.61 33.96 25.81
N PRO A 256 5.46 34.57 25.46
CA PRO A 256 5.31 35.38 24.25
C PRO A 256 6.46 36.38 24.09
N ALA A 257 7.13 36.35 22.93
CA ALA A 257 8.19 37.30 22.63
C ALA A 257 7.65 38.73 22.43
N ARG A 258 6.40 38.85 21.96
CA ARG A 258 5.75 40.13 21.69
C ARG A 258 4.23 40.03 21.85
N GLY A 259 3.63 41.03 22.49
CA GLY A 259 2.19 41.07 22.72
C GLY A 259 1.73 39.91 23.59
N ARG A 260 0.56 39.35 23.27
CA ARG A 260 -0.01 38.19 23.98
C ARG A 260 0.08 36.88 23.21
N CYS A 261 0.46 36.93 21.93
CA CYS A 261 0.40 35.80 21.02
C CYS A 261 1.42 34.72 21.41
N VAL A 262 0.94 33.54 21.79
CA VAL A 262 1.77 32.37 22.11
C VAL A 262 2.04 31.48 20.89
N GLY A 263 1.20 31.60 19.85
CA GLY A 263 1.29 30.73 18.70
C GLY A 263 0.35 31.09 17.56
N LEU A 264 0.71 30.59 16.38
CA LEU A 264 -0.03 30.69 15.14
C LEU A 264 -0.40 29.28 14.68
N PHE A 265 -1.67 29.07 14.33
CA PHE A 265 -2.21 27.77 13.96
C PHE A 265 -2.78 27.84 12.56
N GLU A 266 -2.37 26.91 11.69
CA GLU A 266 -2.70 26.92 10.27
C GLU A 266 -2.68 25.50 9.68
N PRO A 267 -3.47 25.23 8.62
CA PRO A 267 -3.26 24.05 7.79
C PRO A 267 -1.85 24.10 7.16
N ALA A 268 -1.14 22.99 7.15
CA ALA A 268 0.29 22.98 6.84
C ALA A 268 0.65 23.16 5.35
N HIS A 269 -0.27 22.87 4.43
CA HIS A 269 -0.01 22.83 2.99
C HIS A 269 -0.28 24.17 2.27
N GLY A 270 0.31 24.32 1.08
CA GLY A 270 0.24 25.54 0.27
C GLY A 270 -1.16 25.89 -0.27
N SER A 271 -1.26 27.07 -0.88
CA SER A 271 -2.51 27.74 -1.28
C SER A 271 -3.28 27.12 -2.45
N ALA A 272 -2.85 25.96 -2.96
CA ALA A 272 -3.43 25.21 -4.08
C ALA A 272 -4.25 26.06 -5.09
N PRO A 273 -3.63 27.06 -5.76
CA PRO A 273 -4.36 28.15 -6.43
C PRO A 273 -5.33 27.68 -7.50
N ARG A 274 -5.00 26.55 -8.16
CA ARG A 274 -5.84 25.91 -9.19
C ARG A 274 -7.19 25.43 -8.67
N ARG A 275 -7.36 25.27 -7.36
CA ARG A 275 -8.59 24.78 -6.71
C ARG A 275 -9.32 25.85 -5.93
N ALA A 276 -8.76 27.06 -5.83
CA ALA A 276 -9.40 28.17 -5.15
C ALA A 276 -10.76 28.49 -5.78
N LEU A 277 -11.74 28.77 -4.92
CA LEU A 277 -13.11 29.16 -5.25
C LEU A 277 -13.92 28.09 -5.97
N ARG A 278 -13.65 26.81 -5.67
CA ARG A 278 -14.32 25.66 -6.31
C ARG A 278 -15.13 24.80 -5.35
N ASP A 279 -15.03 25.04 -4.04
CA ASP A 279 -15.69 24.19 -3.03
C ASP A 279 -15.24 22.72 -3.14
N GLU A 280 -13.99 22.47 -3.53
CA GLU A 280 -13.42 21.13 -3.74
C GLU A 280 -12.32 20.75 -2.72
N VAL A 281 -11.73 21.73 -2.03
CA VAL A 281 -10.59 21.50 -1.14
C VAL A 281 -11.01 20.91 0.20
N ASP A 282 -10.22 20.00 0.75
CA ASP A 282 -10.58 19.38 2.02
C ASP A 282 -10.41 20.36 3.22
N PRO A 283 -11.43 20.58 4.05
CA PRO A 283 -11.35 21.52 5.17
C PRO A 283 -10.72 20.92 6.44
N LEU A 284 -10.43 19.61 6.48
CA LEU A 284 -10.03 18.93 7.72
C LEU A 284 -8.72 19.48 8.29
N GLY A 285 -7.78 19.94 7.44
CA GLY A 285 -6.56 20.61 7.87
C GLY A 285 -6.82 21.87 8.72
N GLY A 286 -7.84 22.65 8.35
CA GLY A 286 -8.28 23.82 9.12
C GLY A 286 -8.88 23.45 10.47
N PHE A 287 -9.66 22.36 10.52
CA PHE A 287 -10.19 21.84 11.79
C PHE A 287 -9.10 21.23 12.68
N LEU A 288 -8.10 20.57 12.10
CA LEU A 288 -6.92 20.08 12.83
C LEU A 288 -6.13 21.25 13.44
N ALA A 289 -5.93 22.34 12.70
CA ALA A 289 -5.31 23.56 13.21
C ALA A 289 -6.13 24.19 14.36
N LEU A 290 -7.46 24.26 14.22
CA LEU A 290 -8.34 24.72 15.29
C LEU A 290 -8.30 23.80 16.52
N ALA A 291 -8.26 22.48 16.32
CA ALA A 291 -8.12 21.51 17.42
C ALA A 291 -6.80 21.72 18.17
N ALA A 292 -5.68 21.92 17.45
CA ALA A 292 -4.39 22.22 18.03
C ALA A 292 -4.42 23.54 18.84
N LEU A 293 -5.03 24.60 18.30
CA LEU A 293 -5.22 25.88 18.97
C LEU A 293 -5.96 25.71 20.30
N LEU A 294 -7.12 25.04 20.27
CA LEU A 294 -7.95 24.86 21.46
C LEU A 294 -7.28 23.94 22.49
N ARG A 295 -6.54 22.91 22.06
CA ARG A 295 -5.78 21.99 22.93
C ARG A 295 -4.57 22.64 23.62
N TYR A 296 -4.04 23.71 23.03
CA TYR A 296 -2.91 24.44 23.58
C TYR A 296 -3.27 25.11 24.91
N PHE A 297 -4.45 25.75 24.98
CA PHE A 297 -4.89 26.45 26.18
C PHE A 297 -5.63 25.52 27.15
N PRO A 298 -5.29 25.51 28.45
CA PRO A 298 -5.98 24.69 29.45
C PRO A 298 -7.51 24.91 29.46
N ALA A 299 -7.95 26.17 29.33
CA ALA A 299 -9.37 26.55 29.39
C ALA A 299 -10.23 26.00 28.23
N THR A 300 -9.62 25.65 27.10
CA THR A 300 -10.33 25.14 25.91
C THR A 300 -9.88 23.76 25.50
N ARG A 301 -9.07 23.08 26.33
CA ARG A 301 -8.42 21.82 25.96
C ARG A 301 -9.42 20.74 25.57
N ASP A 302 -10.47 20.58 26.36
CA ASP A 302 -11.51 19.57 26.14
C ASP A 302 -12.31 19.87 24.87
N LEU A 303 -12.51 21.14 24.54
CA LEU A 303 -13.13 21.53 23.28
C LEU A 303 -12.24 21.15 22.09
N GLY A 304 -10.94 21.35 22.20
CA GLY A 304 -10.00 20.91 21.18
C GLY A 304 -10.00 19.39 20.98
N ALA A 305 -10.11 18.61 22.07
CA ALA A 305 -10.29 17.15 21.99
C ALA A 305 -11.61 16.77 21.31
N ARG A 306 -12.70 17.49 21.57
CA ARG A 306 -13.99 17.30 20.89
C ARG A 306 -13.94 17.64 19.40
N VAL A 307 -13.30 18.74 19.02
CA VAL A 307 -13.08 19.08 17.60
C VAL A 307 -12.28 17.96 16.94
N ARG A 308 -11.25 17.45 17.61
CA ARG A 308 -10.47 16.34 17.08
C ARG A 308 -11.31 15.08 16.89
N GLY A 309 -12.11 14.68 17.87
CA GLY A 309 -13.01 13.53 17.75
C GLY A 309 -14.02 13.68 16.60
N ALA A 310 -14.51 14.89 16.35
CA ALA A 310 -15.38 15.19 15.21
C ALA A 310 -14.66 15.03 13.86
N VAL A 311 -13.43 15.53 13.76
CA VAL A 311 -12.56 15.31 12.58
C VAL A 311 -12.30 13.83 12.35
N ASP A 312 -11.92 13.09 13.39
CA ASP A 312 -11.66 11.65 13.28
C ASP A 312 -12.91 10.86 12.87
N THR A 313 -14.09 11.32 13.29
CA THR A 313 -15.37 10.74 12.87
C THR A 313 -15.57 10.93 11.38
N VAL A 314 -15.50 12.17 10.89
CA VAL A 314 -15.67 12.48 9.45
C VAL A 314 -14.58 11.83 8.60
N LEU A 315 -13.33 11.79 9.07
CA LEU A 315 -12.24 11.10 8.38
C LEU A 315 -12.55 9.61 8.17
N ARG A 316 -13.21 8.96 9.13
CA ARG A 316 -13.59 7.54 9.04
C ARG A 316 -14.91 7.27 8.31
N SER A 317 -15.90 8.15 8.44
CA SER A 317 -17.27 7.89 7.96
C SER A 317 -17.70 8.73 6.76
N GLY A 318 -16.87 9.70 6.36
CA GLY A 318 -17.23 10.70 5.39
C GLY A 318 -18.26 11.70 5.93
N PRO A 319 -18.80 12.57 5.06
CA PRO A 319 -18.45 12.73 3.65
C PRO A 319 -16.99 13.16 3.44
N TRP A 320 -16.43 12.89 2.26
CA TRP A 320 -15.03 13.15 1.94
C TRP A 320 -14.89 13.96 0.65
N THR A 321 -13.91 14.85 0.58
CA THR A 321 -13.58 15.57 -0.66
C THR A 321 -12.80 14.67 -1.64
N TYR A 322 -12.46 15.18 -2.83
CA TYR A 322 -11.92 14.37 -3.95
C TYR A 322 -10.63 13.60 -3.67
N ASP A 323 -9.84 14.03 -2.70
CA ASP A 323 -8.56 13.42 -2.32
C ASP A 323 -8.71 12.34 -1.24
N LEU A 324 -9.77 12.43 -0.41
CA LEU A 324 -10.07 11.45 0.64
C LEU A 324 -11.21 10.49 0.31
N ALA A 325 -12.05 10.83 -0.68
CA ALA A 325 -13.18 10.01 -1.07
C ALA A 325 -12.71 8.62 -1.54
N PRO A 326 -13.19 7.53 -0.91
CA PRO A 326 -12.93 6.18 -1.39
C PRO A 326 -13.40 6.04 -2.83
N GLU A 327 -12.64 5.31 -3.64
CA GLU A 327 -12.94 5.13 -5.06
C GLU A 327 -14.36 4.55 -5.25
N GLY A 328 -15.21 5.26 -6.01
CA GLY A 328 -16.64 4.95 -6.17
C GLY A 328 -17.60 5.75 -5.27
N THR A 329 -17.07 6.55 -4.33
CA THR A 329 -17.84 7.52 -3.56
C THR A 329 -17.82 8.87 -4.28
N ALA A 330 -18.98 9.48 -4.51
CA ALA A 330 -19.03 10.83 -5.06
C ALA A 330 -18.36 11.80 -4.08
N PRO A 331 -17.36 12.60 -4.51
CA PRO A 331 -16.70 13.52 -3.62
C PRO A 331 -17.69 14.59 -3.16
N ALA A 332 -17.67 14.86 -1.87
CA ALA A 332 -18.39 15.94 -1.28
C ALA A 332 -17.63 17.25 -1.45
N SER A 333 -18.37 18.35 -1.35
CA SER A 333 -17.79 19.68 -1.42
C SER A 333 -17.11 20.07 -0.11
N THR A 334 -16.23 21.07 -0.14
CA THR A 334 -15.57 21.63 1.06
C THR A 334 -16.60 21.96 2.14
N THR A 335 -17.68 22.63 1.74
CA THR A 335 -18.78 23.02 2.61
C THR A 335 -19.47 21.80 3.23
N ALA A 336 -19.74 20.76 2.44
CA ALA A 336 -20.41 19.55 2.93
C ALA A 336 -19.56 18.79 3.96
N VAL A 337 -18.25 18.70 3.75
CA VAL A 337 -17.32 18.09 4.73
C VAL A 337 -17.25 18.95 6.01
N ALA A 338 -17.17 20.27 5.87
CA ALA A 338 -17.18 21.17 7.02
C ALA A 338 -18.47 21.08 7.85
N ASP A 339 -19.63 21.02 7.20
CA ASP A 339 -20.92 20.84 7.85
C ASP A 339 -21.00 19.52 8.62
N ALA A 340 -20.44 18.45 8.07
CA ALA A 340 -20.37 17.16 8.75
C ALA A 340 -19.53 17.20 10.03
N VAL A 341 -18.38 17.90 10.01
CA VAL A 341 -17.56 18.08 11.22
C VAL A 341 -18.30 18.89 12.27
N LEU A 342 -18.99 19.97 11.86
CA LEU A 342 -19.80 20.80 12.76
C LEU A 342 -20.98 20.03 13.38
N ALA A 343 -21.61 19.14 12.60
CA ALA A 343 -22.65 18.25 13.08
C ALA A 343 -22.11 17.23 14.09
N ALA A 344 -21.00 16.56 13.76
CA ALA A 344 -20.34 15.61 14.65
C ALA A 344 -19.88 16.26 15.98
N PHE A 345 -19.40 17.51 15.94
CA PHE A 345 -19.06 18.26 17.15
C PHE A 345 -20.28 18.55 18.07
N GLY A 346 -21.46 18.71 17.47
CA GLY A 346 -22.72 19.01 18.16
C GLY A 346 -23.44 17.80 18.73
N ALA A 347 -23.03 16.57 18.35
CA ALA A 347 -23.64 15.34 18.85
C ALA A 347 -23.29 15.08 20.34
N PRO A 348 -24.18 14.45 21.13
CA PRO A 348 -23.86 14.02 22.49
C PRO A 348 -22.71 13.02 22.48
N ALA A 349 -21.79 13.11 23.46
CA ALA A 349 -20.63 12.23 23.56
C ALA A 349 -21.00 10.73 23.73
N ASP A 350 -22.26 10.43 24.06
CA ASP A 350 -22.77 9.08 24.35
C ASP A 350 -23.45 8.39 23.14
N ALA A 351 -23.48 9.03 21.97
CA ALA A 351 -23.96 8.38 20.75
C ALA A 351 -22.83 7.48 20.19
N GLU A 352 -22.78 6.23 20.63
CA GLU A 352 -21.86 5.23 20.08
C GLU A 352 -22.05 5.12 18.55
N PRO A 353 -21.01 5.38 17.74
CA PRO A 353 -21.06 5.09 16.32
C PRO A 353 -21.11 3.57 16.13
N ALA A 354 -21.90 3.12 15.15
CA ALA A 354 -21.91 1.72 14.72
C ALA A 354 -20.47 1.25 14.46
N VAL A 355 -20.00 0.35 15.31
CA VAL A 355 -18.62 -0.15 15.35
C VAL A 355 -18.36 -0.96 14.08
N MET A 356 -17.66 -0.37 13.10
CA MET A 356 -16.81 -1.15 12.21
C MET A 356 -15.49 -1.38 12.94
N ALA A 357 -15.25 -2.64 13.27
CA ALA A 357 -14.14 -3.09 14.09
C ALA A 357 -12.77 -2.65 13.55
N ALA A 358 -11.88 -2.38 14.50
CA ALA A 358 -10.46 -2.10 14.34
C ALA A 358 -9.78 -2.97 13.26
N VAL A 359 -8.80 -2.37 12.58
CA VAL A 359 -7.76 -3.10 11.86
C VAL A 359 -7.05 -4.01 12.86
N GLN A 360 -7.53 -5.26 12.95
CA GLN A 360 -6.80 -6.33 13.60
C GLN A 360 -5.56 -6.63 12.76
N VAL A 361 -4.42 -6.77 13.45
CA VAL A 361 -3.39 -7.75 13.08
C VAL A 361 -4.12 -8.97 12.54
N LEU A 362 -3.95 -9.29 11.25
CA LEU A 362 -4.61 -10.40 10.52
C LEU A 362 -5.41 -11.28 11.48
N SER A 363 -6.72 -11.07 11.58
CA SER A 363 -7.55 -11.96 12.36
C SER A 363 -7.23 -13.37 11.90
N GLU A 364 -6.88 -14.25 12.84
CA GLU A 364 -6.78 -15.66 12.50
C GLU A 364 -8.11 -16.05 11.87
N PRO A 365 -8.11 -16.69 10.68
CA PRO A 365 -9.36 -17.12 10.08
C PRO A 365 -10.09 -18.02 11.07
N ASP A 366 -11.39 -17.75 11.26
CA ASP A 366 -12.21 -18.43 12.26
C ASP A 366 -12.21 -19.96 12.07
N VAL A 367 -11.93 -20.44 10.85
CA VAL A 367 -11.91 -21.85 10.50
C VAL A 367 -10.52 -22.31 10.00
N ARG A 368 -9.99 -23.33 10.68
CA ARG A 368 -8.82 -24.09 10.25
C ARG A 368 -9.22 -25.53 9.99
N VAL A 369 -8.85 -26.08 8.85
CA VAL A 369 -9.15 -27.47 8.47
C VAL A 369 -7.84 -28.24 8.34
N ARG A 370 -7.76 -29.44 8.91
CA ARG A 370 -6.56 -30.27 8.74
C ARG A 370 -6.37 -30.59 7.26
N ALA A 371 -5.11 -30.59 6.81
CA ALA A 371 -4.77 -30.78 5.40
C ALA A 371 -5.26 -32.14 4.86
N ASP A 372 -5.12 -33.20 5.65
CA ASP A 372 -5.57 -34.55 5.29
C ASP A 372 -7.10 -34.65 5.18
N VAL A 373 -7.83 -33.98 6.07
CA VAL A 373 -9.30 -33.90 6.02
C VAL A 373 -9.76 -33.14 4.78
N LEU A 374 -9.15 -32.00 4.49
CA LEU A 374 -9.51 -31.18 3.34
C LEU A 374 -9.19 -31.86 2.01
N GLU A 375 -8.06 -32.57 1.94
CA GLU A 375 -7.64 -33.38 0.79
C GLU A 375 -8.62 -34.55 0.56
N ALA A 376 -8.91 -35.35 1.59
CA ALA A 376 -9.86 -36.46 1.49
C ALA A 376 -11.26 -35.98 1.06
N TRP A 377 -11.74 -34.90 1.67
CA TRP A 377 -13.02 -34.30 1.30
C TRP A 377 -13.03 -33.81 -0.16
N THR A 378 -11.93 -33.23 -0.64
CA THR A 378 -11.80 -32.80 -2.04
C THR A 378 -11.89 -33.98 -3.01
N VAL A 379 -11.27 -35.12 -2.66
CA VAL A 379 -11.42 -36.37 -3.42
C VAL A 379 -12.88 -36.81 -3.47
N ASP A 380 -13.55 -36.88 -2.31
CA ASP A 380 -14.94 -37.32 -2.21
C ASP A 380 -15.89 -36.44 -3.05
N VAL A 381 -15.69 -35.11 -3.03
CA VAL A 381 -16.47 -34.16 -3.83
C VAL A 381 -16.27 -34.41 -5.33
N LEU A 382 -15.03 -34.57 -5.78
CA LEU A 382 -14.71 -34.78 -7.19
C LEU A 382 -15.24 -36.13 -7.71
N GLU A 383 -15.08 -37.20 -6.94
CA GLU A 383 -15.64 -38.52 -7.28
C GLU A 383 -17.17 -38.47 -7.35
N THR A 384 -17.82 -37.73 -6.44
CA THR A 384 -19.28 -37.57 -6.43
C THR A 384 -19.79 -36.86 -7.69
N VAL A 385 -19.01 -35.95 -8.28
CA VAL A 385 -19.36 -35.31 -9.57
C VAL A 385 -18.84 -36.07 -10.79
N GLY A 386 -18.42 -37.33 -10.60
CA GLY A 386 -18.10 -38.27 -11.68
C GLY A 386 -16.64 -38.29 -12.11
N VAL A 387 -15.75 -37.54 -11.46
CA VAL A 387 -14.31 -37.56 -11.77
C VAL A 387 -13.73 -38.90 -11.34
N ARG A 388 -12.90 -39.52 -12.20
CA ARG A 388 -12.22 -40.78 -11.88
C ARG A 388 -11.42 -40.69 -10.56
N PRO A 389 -11.38 -41.75 -9.74
CA PRO A 389 -10.68 -41.74 -8.45
C PRO A 389 -9.21 -41.31 -8.52
N ALA A 390 -8.46 -41.78 -9.53
CA ALA A 390 -7.06 -41.38 -9.72
C ALA A 390 -6.95 -39.86 -10.01
N HIS A 391 -7.82 -39.34 -10.88
CA HIS A 391 -7.85 -37.93 -11.24
C HIS A 391 -8.29 -37.02 -10.08
N ALA A 392 -9.22 -37.50 -9.26
CA ALA A 392 -9.67 -36.83 -8.05
C ALA A 392 -8.52 -36.68 -7.06
N ARG A 393 -7.72 -37.74 -6.86
CA ARG A 393 -6.51 -37.71 -6.01
C ARG A 393 -5.45 -36.76 -6.54
N ASP A 394 -5.14 -36.80 -7.84
CA ASP A 394 -4.16 -35.89 -8.43
C ASP A 394 -4.60 -34.43 -8.27
N THR A 395 -5.89 -34.16 -8.46
CA THR A 395 -6.46 -32.82 -8.26
C THR A 395 -6.36 -32.39 -6.80
N ALA A 396 -6.83 -33.22 -5.87
CA ALA A 396 -6.79 -32.92 -4.43
C ALA A 396 -5.35 -32.68 -3.94
N ARG A 397 -4.39 -33.47 -4.41
CA ARG A 397 -2.96 -33.32 -4.13
C ARG A 397 -2.42 -31.96 -4.57
N VAL A 398 -2.72 -31.54 -5.81
CA VAL A 398 -2.22 -30.26 -6.33
C VAL A 398 -2.88 -29.07 -5.63
N LEU A 399 -4.19 -29.12 -5.36
CA LEU A 399 -4.87 -28.09 -4.59
C LEU A 399 -4.35 -28.03 -3.15
N GLY A 400 -4.13 -29.18 -2.52
CA GLY A 400 -3.55 -29.31 -1.19
C GLY A 400 -2.11 -28.79 -1.12
N TYR A 401 -1.29 -29.02 -2.15
CA TYR A 401 0.04 -28.41 -2.26
C TYR A 401 -0.04 -26.87 -2.24
N ALA A 402 -0.96 -26.29 -3.01
CA ALA A 402 -1.14 -24.85 -3.09
C ALA A 402 -1.61 -24.27 -1.74
N ASP A 403 -2.62 -24.89 -1.12
CA ASP A 403 -3.11 -24.49 0.21
C ASP A 403 -2.03 -24.61 1.27
N LEU A 404 -1.26 -25.70 1.31
CA LEU A 404 -0.17 -25.85 2.27
C LEU A 404 0.95 -24.84 2.02
N SER A 405 1.21 -24.47 0.76
CA SER A 405 2.27 -23.53 0.39
C SER A 405 1.88 -22.05 0.56
N GLY A 406 0.65 -21.77 0.98
CA GLY A 406 0.10 -20.41 1.11
C GLY A 406 -0.18 -19.73 -0.24
N ILE A 407 -0.47 -20.53 -1.27
CA ILE A 407 -0.87 -20.09 -2.60
C ILE A 407 -2.40 -20.26 -2.71
N ASP A 408 -3.11 -19.60 -1.79
CA ASP A 408 -4.55 -19.81 -1.54
C ASP A 408 -5.42 -19.54 -2.79
N SER A 409 -4.92 -18.73 -3.73
CA SER A 409 -5.58 -18.44 -5.00
C SER A 409 -5.65 -19.62 -5.98
N HIS A 410 -4.89 -20.68 -5.75
CA HIS A 410 -4.81 -21.89 -6.61
C HIS A 410 -5.07 -23.19 -5.84
N GLY A 411 -5.49 -23.10 -4.57
CA GLY A 411 -5.85 -24.24 -3.76
C GLY A 411 -7.34 -24.57 -3.81
N THR A 412 -7.85 -25.17 -2.74
CA THR A 412 -9.24 -25.67 -2.65
C THR A 412 -10.30 -24.59 -2.86
N ALA A 413 -9.97 -23.31 -2.68
CA ALA A 413 -10.83 -22.19 -3.04
C ALA A 413 -11.31 -22.21 -4.52
N ARG A 414 -10.60 -22.91 -5.41
CA ARG A 414 -10.99 -23.08 -6.83
C ARG A 414 -11.92 -24.27 -7.08
N LEU A 415 -12.15 -25.14 -6.09
CA LEU A 415 -12.97 -26.34 -6.24
C LEU A 415 -14.38 -26.06 -6.79
N PRO A 416 -15.11 -25.03 -6.32
CA PRO A 416 -16.43 -24.70 -6.88
C PRO A 416 -16.39 -24.39 -8.39
N ALA A 417 -15.34 -23.72 -8.87
CA ALA A 417 -15.20 -23.40 -10.29
C ALA A 417 -14.94 -24.66 -11.14
N TYR A 418 -14.13 -25.61 -10.65
CA TYR A 418 -13.92 -26.89 -11.34
C TYR A 418 -15.21 -27.70 -11.40
N VAL A 419 -15.93 -27.82 -10.27
CA VAL A 419 -17.21 -28.55 -10.23
C VAL A 419 -18.25 -27.90 -11.14
N GLY A 420 -18.32 -26.56 -11.18
CA GLY A 420 -19.20 -25.84 -12.11
C GLY A 420 -18.85 -26.11 -13.57
N ALA A 421 -17.57 -26.10 -13.94
CA ALA A 421 -17.12 -26.39 -15.30
C ALA A 421 -17.37 -27.86 -15.72
N ILE A 422 -17.25 -28.79 -14.78
CA ILE A 422 -17.65 -30.20 -14.95
C ILE A 422 -19.15 -30.31 -15.20
N GLY A 423 -19.98 -29.71 -14.33
CA GLY A 423 -21.44 -29.72 -14.47
C GLY A 423 -21.93 -29.07 -15.77
N GLY A 424 -21.20 -28.08 -16.27
CA GLY A 424 -21.45 -27.44 -17.57
C GLY A 424 -20.89 -28.18 -18.78
N GLY A 425 -20.20 -29.32 -18.60
CA GLY A 425 -19.61 -30.11 -19.68
C GLY A 425 -18.36 -29.51 -20.34
N ALA A 426 -17.80 -28.43 -19.79
CA ALA A 426 -16.60 -27.79 -20.31
C ALA A 426 -15.31 -28.55 -19.92
N ILE A 427 -15.38 -29.38 -18.86
CA ILE A 427 -14.31 -30.27 -18.42
C ILE A 427 -14.85 -31.71 -18.42
N ALA A 428 -14.15 -32.60 -19.10
CA ALA A 428 -14.47 -34.02 -19.11
C ALA A 428 -14.11 -34.69 -17.77
N VAL A 429 -14.96 -35.61 -17.32
CA VAL A 429 -14.77 -36.36 -16.06
C VAL A 429 -14.26 -37.79 -16.27
N ASP A 430 -14.42 -38.29 -17.49
CA ASP A 430 -14.03 -39.64 -17.91
C ASP A 430 -13.08 -39.59 -19.12
N GLY A 431 -12.25 -40.62 -19.26
CA GLY A 431 -11.13 -40.68 -20.19
C GLY A 431 -9.78 -40.71 -19.48
N GLU A 432 -8.70 -40.76 -20.26
CA GLU A 432 -7.31 -40.70 -19.76
C GLU A 432 -6.47 -39.79 -20.66
N PRO A 433 -5.51 -39.05 -20.08
CA PRO A 433 -4.47 -38.40 -20.87
C PRO A 433 -3.66 -39.47 -21.63
N ARG A 434 -3.24 -39.15 -22.86
CA ARG A 434 -2.49 -40.10 -23.68
C ARG A 434 -1.38 -39.43 -24.45
N VAL A 435 -0.29 -40.17 -24.65
CA VAL A 435 0.77 -39.75 -25.57
C VAL A 435 0.22 -39.78 -26.99
N HIS A 436 0.10 -38.62 -27.60
CA HIS A 436 -0.35 -38.45 -28.98
C HIS A 436 0.79 -38.67 -29.98
N SER A 437 1.98 -38.15 -29.66
CA SER A 437 3.19 -38.42 -30.43
C SER A 437 4.39 -38.62 -29.50
N ASP A 438 5.24 -39.59 -29.85
CA ASP A 438 6.46 -39.92 -29.13
C ASP A 438 7.67 -39.70 -30.05
N GLY A 439 8.54 -38.76 -29.68
CA GLY A 439 9.79 -38.45 -30.37
C GLY A 439 11.02 -38.83 -29.55
N GLY A 440 10.91 -39.80 -28.64
CA GLY A 440 12.00 -40.20 -27.75
C GLY A 440 12.10 -39.25 -26.56
N ALA A 441 13.06 -38.32 -26.56
CA ALA A 441 13.23 -37.35 -25.48
C ALA A 441 12.11 -36.28 -25.42
N VAL A 442 11.34 -36.15 -26.50
CA VAL A 442 10.20 -35.24 -26.62
C VAL A 442 8.89 -36.02 -26.77
N ALA A 443 7.77 -35.49 -26.28
CA ALA A 443 6.44 -36.04 -26.54
C ALA A 443 5.35 -34.96 -26.54
N LEU A 444 4.24 -35.26 -27.20
CA LEU A 444 3.00 -34.49 -27.12
C LEU A 444 1.93 -35.35 -26.45
N VAL A 445 1.31 -34.83 -25.40
CA VAL A 445 0.19 -35.43 -24.68
C VAL A 445 -1.11 -34.75 -25.10
N ASP A 446 -2.14 -35.56 -25.36
CA ASP A 446 -3.51 -35.10 -25.50
C ASP A 446 -4.21 -35.25 -24.14
N GLY A 447 -4.64 -34.12 -23.57
CA GLY A 447 -5.29 -34.06 -22.27
C GLY A 447 -6.77 -34.46 -22.29
N CYS A 448 -7.35 -34.73 -23.47
CA CYS A 448 -8.72 -35.20 -23.62
C CYS A 448 -9.78 -34.30 -22.95
N ASP A 449 -9.51 -32.99 -22.84
CA ASP A 449 -10.34 -31.98 -22.19
C ASP A 449 -10.65 -32.27 -20.70
N LEU A 450 -9.79 -33.09 -20.04
CA LEU A 450 -9.87 -33.44 -18.63
C LEU A 450 -9.43 -32.27 -17.73
N LEU A 451 -9.58 -32.45 -16.41
CA LEU A 451 -8.96 -31.58 -15.41
C LEU A 451 -7.44 -31.47 -15.67
N GLY A 452 -6.90 -30.25 -15.59
CA GLY A 452 -5.48 -30.03 -15.86
C GLY A 452 -4.55 -30.75 -14.90
N HIS A 453 -4.97 -30.93 -13.65
CA HIS A 453 -4.15 -31.57 -12.60
C HIS A 453 -3.71 -33.00 -12.93
N PRO A 454 -4.61 -33.95 -13.27
CA PRO A 454 -4.21 -35.29 -13.71
C PRO A 454 -3.47 -35.28 -15.05
N VAL A 455 -3.85 -34.39 -15.98
CA VAL A 455 -3.18 -34.29 -17.29
C VAL A 455 -1.71 -33.88 -17.12
N THR A 456 -1.45 -32.86 -16.30
CA THR A 456 -0.09 -32.39 -16.04
C THR A 456 0.68 -33.38 -15.17
N THR A 457 0.03 -34.08 -14.22
CA THR A 457 0.67 -35.17 -13.46
C THR A 457 1.14 -36.29 -14.38
N PHE A 458 0.29 -36.74 -15.31
CA PHE A 458 0.68 -37.69 -16.36
C PHE A 458 1.85 -37.18 -17.21
N ALA A 459 1.84 -35.90 -17.59
CA ALA A 459 2.94 -35.29 -18.35
C ALA A 459 4.25 -35.24 -17.57
N VAL A 460 4.20 -35.02 -16.24
CA VAL A 460 5.39 -35.09 -15.36
C VAL A 460 5.95 -36.50 -15.33
N ASP A 461 5.12 -37.52 -15.11
CA ASP A 461 5.57 -38.92 -15.10
C ASP A 461 6.26 -39.28 -16.42
N GLU A 462 5.69 -38.78 -17.53
CA GLU A 462 6.17 -39.05 -18.87
C GLU A 462 7.47 -38.28 -19.20
N ALA A 463 7.62 -37.08 -18.64
CA ALA A 463 8.86 -36.31 -18.68
C ALA A 463 9.95 -36.95 -17.80
N VAL A 464 9.62 -37.43 -16.59
CA VAL A 464 10.54 -38.14 -15.69
C VAL A 464 11.06 -39.41 -16.36
N ARG A 465 10.17 -40.24 -16.93
CA ARG A 465 10.55 -41.46 -17.66
C ARG A 465 11.54 -41.16 -18.79
N ARG A 466 11.31 -40.08 -19.54
CA ARG A 466 12.22 -39.64 -20.62
C ARG A 466 13.52 -39.07 -20.10
N ALA A 467 13.50 -38.24 -19.07
CA ALA A 467 14.70 -37.68 -18.46
C ALA A 467 15.62 -38.80 -17.98
N ARG A 468 15.06 -39.81 -17.31
CA ARG A 468 15.82 -40.99 -16.88
C ARG A 468 16.41 -41.77 -18.05
N ARG A 469 15.73 -41.83 -19.20
CA ARG A 469 16.20 -42.59 -20.38
C ARG A 469 17.18 -41.80 -21.25
N TYR A 470 16.91 -40.52 -21.50
CA TYR A 470 17.54 -39.70 -22.54
C TYR A 470 18.28 -38.48 -21.98
N GLY A 471 18.23 -38.23 -20.68
CA GLY A 471 18.77 -37.04 -20.01
C GLY A 471 17.84 -35.86 -19.93
N VAL A 472 16.92 -35.74 -20.89
CA VAL A 472 15.83 -34.77 -20.84
C VAL A 472 14.53 -35.42 -21.26
N GLY A 473 13.44 -35.02 -20.60
CA GLY A 473 12.08 -35.28 -21.04
C GLY A 473 11.39 -33.95 -21.27
N TRP A 474 10.99 -33.69 -22.51
CA TRP A 474 10.27 -32.49 -22.91
C TRP A 474 8.87 -32.90 -23.35
N VAL A 475 7.85 -32.51 -22.59
CA VAL A 475 6.47 -32.95 -22.81
C VAL A 475 5.56 -31.74 -22.97
N ASN A 476 5.04 -31.57 -24.18
CA ASN A 476 3.98 -30.61 -24.47
C ASN A 476 2.61 -31.27 -24.22
N VAL A 477 1.64 -30.47 -23.79
CA VAL A 477 0.26 -30.91 -23.56
C VAL A 477 -0.68 -30.00 -24.33
N ARG A 478 -1.67 -30.59 -25.03
CA ARG A 478 -2.82 -29.86 -25.60
C ARG A 478 -4.14 -30.37 -25.04
N ARG A 479 -5.22 -29.64 -25.28
CA ARG A 479 -6.60 -30.03 -24.87
C ARG A 479 -6.67 -30.36 -23.38
N SER A 480 -6.11 -29.46 -22.57
CA SER A 480 -6.17 -29.54 -21.11
C SER A 480 -7.06 -28.43 -20.55
N SER A 481 -7.12 -28.35 -19.23
CA SER A 481 -7.74 -27.25 -18.49
C SER A 481 -6.78 -26.70 -17.43
N HIS A 482 -7.26 -25.79 -16.58
CA HIS A 482 -6.45 -25.18 -15.53
C HIS A 482 -5.86 -26.25 -14.59
N HIS A 483 -4.55 -26.22 -14.39
CA HIS A 483 -3.79 -27.26 -13.66
C HIS A 483 -3.38 -26.84 -12.24
N GLY A 484 -3.92 -25.76 -11.68
CA GLY A 484 -3.50 -25.26 -10.36
C GLY A 484 -2.10 -24.63 -10.36
N ALA A 485 -1.40 -24.71 -9.23
CA ALA A 485 -0.07 -24.11 -9.07
C ALA A 485 1.03 -24.92 -9.79
N SER A 486 1.70 -24.31 -10.77
CA SER A 486 2.79 -24.94 -11.54
C SER A 486 3.94 -25.45 -10.66
N GLY A 487 4.18 -24.78 -9.52
CA GLY A 487 5.18 -25.15 -8.54
C GLY A 487 5.06 -26.57 -8.00
N CYS A 488 3.84 -27.15 -7.96
CA CYS A 488 3.62 -28.51 -7.49
C CYS A 488 4.38 -29.55 -8.33
N TYR A 489 4.27 -29.43 -9.66
CA TYR A 489 4.84 -30.38 -10.61
C TYR A 489 6.37 -30.37 -10.61
N VAL A 490 6.97 -29.18 -10.54
CA VAL A 490 8.43 -29.04 -10.49
C VAL A 490 8.99 -29.39 -9.12
N TYR A 491 8.19 -29.21 -8.06
CA TYR A 491 8.51 -29.69 -6.72
C TYR A 491 8.58 -31.22 -6.69
N ASP A 492 7.62 -31.91 -7.30
CA ASP A 492 7.63 -33.38 -7.40
C ASP A 492 8.87 -33.89 -8.14
N ALA A 493 9.19 -33.30 -9.30
CA ALA A 493 10.39 -33.64 -10.06
C ALA A 493 11.67 -33.41 -9.21
N ALA A 494 11.76 -32.30 -8.50
CA ALA A 494 12.90 -31.98 -7.66
C ALA A 494 13.07 -32.93 -6.47
N ARG A 495 11.97 -33.42 -5.89
CA ARG A 495 12.02 -34.46 -4.85
C ARG A 495 12.55 -35.81 -5.35
N LEU A 496 12.46 -36.07 -6.65
CA LEU A 496 13.06 -37.25 -7.29
C LEU A 496 14.55 -37.03 -7.66
N GLY A 497 15.14 -35.90 -7.26
CA GLY A 497 16.51 -35.52 -7.59
C GLY A 497 16.68 -35.03 -9.03
N LEU A 498 15.60 -34.60 -9.68
CA LEU A 498 15.60 -34.13 -11.07
C LEU A 498 15.37 -32.61 -11.12
N VAL A 499 15.80 -31.94 -12.19
CA VAL A 499 15.47 -30.52 -12.41
C VAL A 499 14.19 -30.44 -13.24
N GLY A 500 13.17 -29.73 -12.75
CA GLY A 500 11.88 -29.60 -13.40
C GLY A 500 11.59 -28.18 -13.85
N LEU A 501 10.99 -28.00 -15.02
CA LEU A 501 10.41 -26.76 -15.51
C LEU A 501 8.97 -27.03 -15.93
N ALA A 502 8.04 -26.16 -15.53
CA ALA A 502 6.65 -26.24 -15.95
C ALA A 502 6.15 -24.87 -16.42
N ALA A 503 5.34 -24.84 -17.46
CA ALA A 503 4.70 -23.61 -17.94
C ALA A 503 3.31 -23.90 -18.51
N THR A 504 2.42 -22.92 -18.48
CA THR A 504 1.09 -23.01 -19.09
C THR A 504 0.67 -21.69 -19.69
N ASN A 505 -0.04 -21.71 -20.82
CA ASN A 505 -0.80 -20.53 -21.24
C ASN A 505 -2.14 -20.46 -20.51
N THR A 506 -2.74 -19.27 -20.46
CA THR A 506 -4.08 -19.06 -19.89
C THR A 506 -4.91 -18.14 -20.79
N GLY A 507 -6.21 -18.07 -20.53
CA GLY A 507 -7.08 -17.13 -21.24
C GLY A 507 -6.66 -15.66 -21.05
N PRO A 508 -7.08 -14.77 -21.97
CA PRO A 508 -6.51 -13.43 -22.12
C PRO A 508 -6.94 -12.51 -20.98
N VAL A 509 -5.96 -12.05 -20.21
CA VAL A 509 -6.13 -11.08 -19.12
C VAL A 509 -5.02 -10.04 -19.03
N VAL A 510 -3.89 -10.25 -19.72
CA VAL A 510 -2.73 -9.36 -19.74
C VAL A 510 -2.63 -8.62 -21.07
N ALA A 511 -2.41 -7.31 -21.03
CA ALA A 511 -2.13 -6.49 -22.20
C ALA A 511 -0.66 -6.61 -22.64
N PRO A 512 -0.37 -6.89 -23.92
CA PRO A 512 0.99 -6.78 -24.45
C PRO A 512 1.60 -5.39 -24.24
N ALA A 513 2.93 -5.30 -24.23
CA ALA A 513 3.61 -4.02 -24.10
C ALA A 513 3.16 -3.05 -25.22
N GLY A 514 2.67 -1.87 -24.83
CA GLY A 514 2.15 -0.85 -25.76
C GLY A 514 0.69 -1.04 -26.18
N ALA A 515 0.01 -2.11 -25.72
CA ALA A 515 -1.41 -2.32 -25.97
C ALA A 515 -2.26 -1.91 -24.75
N GLY A 516 -3.49 -1.45 -25.00
CA GLY A 516 -4.47 -1.12 -23.96
C GLY A 516 -5.47 -2.24 -23.65
N ARG A 517 -5.36 -3.40 -24.31
CA ARG A 517 -6.36 -4.49 -24.23
C ARG A 517 -5.69 -5.85 -23.97
N PRO A 518 -6.37 -6.75 -23.25
CA PRO A 518 -5.81 -8.05 -22.94
C PRO A 518 -5.73 -8.93 -24.19
N TYR A 519 -4.61 -9.65 -24.32
CA TYR A 519 -4.38 -10.59 -25.41
C TYR A 519 -3.73 -11.88 -24.93
N LEU A 520 -2.80 -11.79 -23.98
CA LEU A 520 -2.11 -12.94 -23.39
C LEU A 520 -2.71 -13.29 -22.03
N GLY A 521 -2.46 -14.53 -21.61
CA GLY A 521 -2.72 -14.95 -20.24
C GLY A 521 -1.69 -14.43 -19.25
N THR A 522 -1.87 -14.82 -17.97
CA THR A 522 -0.84 -14.61 -16.94
C THR A 522 0.38 -15.51 -17.14
N ASN A 523 0.24 -16.54 -17.97
CA ASN A 523 1.28 -17.36 -18.58
C ASN A 523 2.44 -17.71 -17.63
N PRO A 524 2.17 -18.43 -16.52
CA PRO A 524 3.18 -18.70 -15.52
C PRO A 524 4.29 -19.66 -15.99
N LEU A 525 5.44 -19.54 -15.33
CA LEU A 525 6.62 -20.39 -15.46
C LEU A 525 7.09 -20.78 -14.05
N ALA A 526 7.40 -22.06 -13.87
CA ALA A 526 7.99 -22.60 -12.66
C ALA A 526 9.27 -23.40 -12.94
N LEU A 527 10.21 -23.35 -11.99
CA LEU A 527 11.46 -24.11 -11.98
C LEU A 527 11.66 -24.76 -10.60
N GLY A 528 11.94 -26.05 -10.59
CA GLY A 528 12.25 -26.86 -9.42
C GLY A 528 13.66 -27.43 -9.51
N VAL A 529 14.47 -27.25 -8.47
CA VAL A 529 15.86 -27.72 -8.41
C VAL A 529 16.10 -28.46 -7.09
N PRO A 530 16.70 -29.65 -7.09
CA PRO A 530 17.07 -30.35 -5.87
C PRO A 530 18.16 -29.59 -5.10
N VAL A 531 18.04 -29.52 -3.78
CA VAL A 531 18.99 -28.85 -2.90
C VAL A 531 19.43 -29.83 -1.82
N ALA A 532 20.74 -29.96 -1.60
CA ALA A 532 21.25 -30.86 -0.57
C ALA A 532 20.89 -30.36 0.83
N GLY A 533 20.33 -31.24 1.67
CA GLY A 533 20.07 -30.98 3.08
C GLY A 533 18.84 -30.12 3.40
N GLU A 534 18.08 -29.65 2.40
CA GLU A 534 16.84 -28.89 2.61
C GLU A 534 15.78 -29.19 1.54
N GLU A 535 14.60 -28.58 1.68
CA GLU A 535 13.53 -28.67 0.66
C GLU A 535 14.02 -28.11 -0.69
N PRO A 536 13.53 -28.65 -1.83
CA PRO A 536 13.87 -28.14 -3.15
C PRO A 536 13.63 -26.63 -3.32
N LEU A 537 14.48 -25.98 -4.12
CA LEU A 537 14.20 -24.64 -4.62
C LEU A 537 13.02 -24.74 -5.60
N VAL A 538 11.99 -23.94 -5.36
CA VAL A 538 10.85 -23.80 -6.27
C VAL A 538 10.66 -22.31 -6.56
N PHE A 539 10.93 -21.93 -7.80
CA PHE A 539 10.54 -20.66 -8.36
C PHE A 539 9.23 -20.85 -9.12
N ASP A 540 8.19 -20.08 -8.82
CA ASP A 540 6.87 -20.18 -9.45
C ASP A 540 6.28 -18.77 -9.54
N MET A 541 6.11 -18.26 -10.77
CA MET A 541 5.62 -16.91 -10.99
C MET A 541 4.73 -16.79 -12.24
N ALA A 542 3.77 -15.87 -12.19
CA ALA A 542 3.12 -15.33 -13.38
C ALA A 542 4.07 -14.38 -14.12
N THR A 543 3.89 -14.20 -15.43
CA THR A 543 4.62 -13.21 -16.23
C THR A 543 3.99 -11.82 -16.21
N SER A 544 2.84 -11.68 -15.55
CA SER A 544 2.21 -10.39 -15.24
C SER A 544 2.86 -9.72 -14.03
N ALA A 545 2.71 -8.40 -13.90
CA ALA A 545 3.20 -7.62 -12.76
C ALA A 545 2.61 -8.12 -11.43
N VAL A 546 1.43 -8.73 -11.50
CA VAL A 546 0.74 -9.32 -10.36
C VAL A 546 -0.15 -10.49 -10.80
N ALA A 547 -0.39 -11.44 -9.89
CA ALA A 547 -1.38 -12.49 -10.09
C ALA A 547 -2.82 -11.93 -10.10
N ALA A 548 -3.66 -12.43 -11.01
CA ALA A 548 -5.06 -12.01 -11.13
C ALA A 548 -5.87 -12.22 -9.82
N GLY A 549 -5.52 -13.23 -9.01
CA GLY A 549 -6.15 -13.45 -7.70
C GLY A 549 -5.95 -12.30 -6.71
N LYS A 550 -4.92 -11.45 -6.87
CA LYS A 550 -4.79 -10.25 -6.03
C LYS A 550 -5.84 -9.19 -6.38
N PHE A 551 -6.32 -9.16 -7.62
CA PHE A 551 -7.46 -8.32 -8.01
C PHE A 551 -8.77 -8.87 -7.45
N GLU A 552 -9.01 -10.18 -7.46
CA GLU A 552 -10.16 -10.80 -6.78
C GLU A 552 -10.19 -10.42 -5.29
N ILE A 553 -9.05 -10.52 -4.61
CA ILE A 553 -8.93 -10.11 -3.21
C ILE A 553 -9.21 -8.62 -3.06
N ALA A 554 -8.64 -7.78 -3.91
CA ALA A 554 -8.87 -6.34 -3.87
C ALA A 554 -10.35 -5.97 -4.10
N LEU A 555 -11.01 -6.57 -5.09
CA LEU A 555 -12.44 -6.42 -5.36
C LEU A 555 -13.31 -6.83 -4.19
N ARG A 556 -13.08 -8.05 -3.67
CA ARG A 556 -13.81 -8.60 -2.54
C ARG A 556 -13.68 -7.72 -1.30
N LEU A 557 -12.48 -7.19 -1.07
CA LEU A 557 -12.19 -6.34 0.08
C LEU A 557 -12.51 -4.85 -0.18
N GLY A 558 -12.98 -4.48 -1.36
CA GLY A 558 -13.23 -3.08 -1.74
C GLY A 558 -11.97 -2.20 -1.65
N ARG A 559 -10.79 -2.76 -1.94
CA ARG A 559 -9.49 -2.10 -1.84
C ARG A 559 -8.94 -1.73 -3.22
N SER A 560 -8.24 -0.60 -3.32
CA SER A 560 -7.46 -0.27 -4.51
C SER A 560 -6.25 -1.21 -4.69
N VAL A 561 -5.76 -1.30 -5.93
CA VAL A 561 -4.51 -1.97 -6.30
C VAL A 561 -3.43 -0.94 -6.66
N PRO A 562 -2.13 -1.27 -6.51
CA PRO A 562 -1.04 -0.38 -6.91
C PRO A 562 -1.05 -0.04 -8.41
N LEU A 563 -0.67 1.20 -8.75
CA LEU A 563 -0.39 1.59 -10.14
C LEU A 563 0.70 0.70 -10.75
N GLY A 564 0.52 0.38 -12.04
CA GLY A 564 1.39 -0.54 -12.77
C GLY A 564 0.96 -2.00 -12.66
N TRP A 565 -0.14 -2.31 -11.97
CA TRP A 565 -0.75 -3.66 -11.96
C TRP A 565 -1.75 -3.87 -13.11
N GLY A 566 -2.51 -2.83 -13.49
CA GLY A 566 -3.52 -2.95 -14.52
C GLY A 566 -3.90 -1.65 -15.21
N LEU A 567 -4.69 -1.80 -16.27
CA LEU A 567 -5.26 -0.78 -17.13
C LEU A 567 -6.78 -0.88 -17.12
N ASP A 568 -7.47 0.25 -17.23
CA ASP A 568 -8.92 0.30 -17.44
C ASP A 568 -9.31 -0.11 -18.88
N ALA A 569 -10.61 -0.11 -19.19
CA ALA A 569 -11.13 -0.41 -20.53
C ALA A 569 -10.61 0.53 -21.65
N GLY A 570 -10.19 1.74 -21.28
CA GLY A 570 -9.60 2.73 -22.17
C GLY A 570 -8.08 2.55 -22.37
N GLY A 571 -7.46 1.59 -21.69
CA GLY A 571 -6.02 1.36 -21.72
C GLY A 571 -5.22 2.32 -20.83
N ARG A 572 -5.86 3.01 -19.87
CA ARG A 572 -5.20 3.92 -18.94
C ARG A 572 -4.83 3.20 -17.65
N PRO A 573 -3.66 3.44 -17.04
CA PRO A 573 -3.31 2.88 -15.73
C PRO A 573 -4.37 3.19 -14.69
N THR A 574 -4.73 2.20 -13.88
CA THR A 574 -5.78 2.33 -12.87
C THR A 574 -5.37 1.67 -11.55
N THR A 575 -5.87 2.24 -10.45
CA THR A 575 -5.84 1.63 -9.12
C THR A 575 -7.16 0.95 -8.75
N ASP A 576 -8.22 1.19 -9.51
CA ASP A 576 -9.50 0.53 -9.32
C ASP A 576 -9.42 -0.91 -9.83
N PRO A 577 -9.51 -1.93 -8.97
CA PRO A 577 -9.58 -3.29 -9.45
C PRO A 577 -10.87 -3.56 -10.25
N ALA A 578 -11.96 -2.82 -10.03
CA ALA A 578 -13.24 -2.94 -10.73
C ALA A 578 -13.12 -2.48 -12.19
N ALA A 579 -12.33 -1.46 -12.48
CA ALA A 579 -11.99 -1.03 -13.83
C ALA A 579 -11.24 -2.12 -14.64
N VAL A 580 -10.50 -3.01 -13.96
CA VAL A 580 -9.82 -4.14 -14.61
C VAL A 580 -10.76 -5.35 -14.72
N PHE A 581 -11.32 -5.77 -13.59
CA PHE A 581 -12.32 -6.84 -13.48
C PHE A 581 -13.47 -6.37 -12.58
N PRO A 582 -14.73 -6.29 -13.03
CA PRO A 582 -15.28 -6.76 -14.30
C PRO A 582 -15.23 -5.73 -15.44
N GLY A 583 -14.68 -4.53 -15.21
CA GLY A 583 -14.66 -3.36 -16.09
C GLY A 583 -13.96 -3.53 -17.44
N ARG A 584 -13.59 -4.75 -17.81
CA ARG A 584 -13.03 -5.15 -19.11
C ARG A 584 -11.65 -4.53 -19.42
N GLY A 585 -10.94 -4.06 -18.41
CA GLY A 585 -9.54 -3.69 -18.51
C GLY A 585 -8.58 -4.87 -18.68
N ALA A 586 -7.31 -4.65 -18.37
CA ALA A 586 -6.23 -5.62 -18.53
C ALA A 586 -5.20 -5.54 -17.41
N LEU A 587 -4.56 -6.66 -17.08
CA LEU A 587 -3.34 -6.68 -16.29
C LEU A 587 -2.14 -6.21 -17.12
N LEU A 588 -1.12 -5.69 -16.45
CA LEU A 588 0.15 -5.35 -17.09
C LEU A 588 1.19 -6.47 -16.95
N PRO A 589 2.12 -6.62 -17.92
CA PRO A 589 3.25 -7.54 -17.81
C PRO A 589 4.21 -7.16 -16.68
N LEU A 590 5.02 -8.11 -16.22
CA LEU A 590 6.12 -7.82 -15.29
C LEU A 590 7.03 -6.73 -15.87
N GLY A 591 7.32 -5.71 -15.06
CA GLY A 591 7.95 -4.47 -15.52
C GLY A 591 6.96 -3.38 -15.91
N SER A 592 5.65 -3.59 -15.75
CA SER A 592 4.54 -2.62 -15.77
C SER A 592 4.46 -1.69 -16.99
N ASP A 593 5.36 -0.73 -17.12
CA ASP A 593 5.39 0.29 -18.18
C ASP A 593 6.77 0.38 -18.85
N ARG A 594 6.93 1.32 -19.80
CA ARG A 594 8.17 1.46 -20.57
C ARG A 594 9.39 1.75 -19.69
N GLU A 595 9.24 2.60 -18.69
CA GLU A 595 10.35 3.03 -17.81
C GLU A 595 10.75 1.90 -16.85
N ARG A 596 9.79 1.06 -16.48
CA ARG A 596 9.99 -0.12 -15.62
C ARG A 596 10.28 -1.42 -16.39
N SER A 597 10.57 -1.33 -17.68
CA SER A 597 10.95 -2.45 -18.56
C SER A 597 9.85 -3.49 -18.84
N VAL A 598 8.61 -3.06 -19.07
CA VAL A 598 7.44 -3.92 -19.42
C VAL A 598 7.70 -4.96 -20.53
N HIS A 599 8.60 -4.65 -21.46
CA HIS A 599 8.97 -5.54 -22.56
C HIS A 599 9.56 -6.88 -22.06
N LYS A 600 10.16 -6.92 -20.85
CA LYS A 600 10.71 -8.15 -20.27
C LYS A 600 9.61 -9.12 -19.85
N GLY A 601 8.63 -8.67 -19.06
CA GLY A 601 7.49 -9.50 -18.68
C GLY A 601 6.63 -9.89 -19.88
N TYR A 602 6.45 -8.97 -20.83
CA TYR A 602 5.75 -9.27 -22.08
C TYR A 602 6.47 -10.36 -22.88
N GLY A 603 7.79 -10.24 -23.05
CA GLY A 603 8.61 -11.25 -23.72
C GLY A 603 8.53 -12.62 -23.05
N LEU A 604 8.58 -12.68 -21.72
CA LEU A 604 8.41 -13.93 -20.97
C LEU A 604 7.03 -14.56 -21.18
N GLY A 605 5.96 -13.76 -21.12
CA GLY A 605 4.59 -14.25 -21.35
C GLY A 605 4.40 -14.79 -22.77
N LEU A 606 5.01 -14.13 -23.77
CA LEU A 606 5.00 -14.60 -25.16
C LEU A 606 5.80 -15.89 -25.34
N LEU A 607 6.96 -16.02 -24.69
CA LEU A 607 7.74 -17.26 -24.73
C LEU A 607 6.94 -18.44 -24.18
N VAL A 608 6.24 -18.25 -23.05
CA VAL A 608 5.35 -19.28 -22.50
C VAL A 608 4.25 -19.64 -23.49
N GLU A 609 3.58 -18.67 -24.12
CA GLU A 609 2.55 -18.92 -25.14
C GLU A 609 3.08 -19.77 -26.32
N LEU A 610 4.26 -19.42 -26.84
CA LEU A 610 4.91 -20.14 -27.94
C LEU A 610 5.30 -21.56 -27.54
N LEU A 611 5.97 -21.70 -26.40
CA LEU A 611 6.49 -22.98 -25.93
C LEU A 611 5.40 -23.95 -25.47
N THR A 612 4.22 -23.44 -25.14
CA THR A 612 3.08 -24.26 -24.72
C THR A 612 2.14 -24.49 -25.91
N ALA A 613 1.31 -23.51 -26.26
CA ALA A 613 0.23 -23.68 -27.21
C ALA A 613 0.71 -23.82 -28.65
N VAL A 614 1.63 -22.98 -29.12
CA VAL A 614 2.05 -23.07 -30.53
C VAL A 614 2.75 -24.40 -30.81
N LEU A 615 3.66 -24.84 -29.95
CA LEU A 615 4.33 -26.14 -30.09
C LEU A 615 3.37 -27.33 -29.92
N ALA A 616 2.37 -27.22 -29.04
CA ALA A 616 1.39 -28.29 -28.82
C ALA A 616 0.28 -28.33 -29.89
N GLY A 617 0.20 -27.31 -30.76
CA GLY A 617 -0.91 -27.12 -31.69
C GLY A 617 -2.23 -26.77 -30.97
N GLY A 618 -2.15 -26.11 -29.82
CA GLY A 618 -3.28 -25.65 -29.02
C GLY A 618 -3.72 -24.22 -29.36
N PRO A 619 -4.85 -23.76 -28.78
CA PRO A 619 -5.32 -22.39 -28.95
C PRO A 619 -4.37 -21.37 -28.30
N THR A 620 -4.30 -20.18 -28.88
CA THR A 620 -3.48 -19.07 -28.36
C THR A 620 -4.33 -17.84 -28.04
N GLY A 621 -3.88 -17.04 -27.06
CA GLY A 621 -4.49 -15.76 -26.70
C GLY A 621 -6.02 -15.83 -26.57
N PRO A 622 -6.81 -15.07 -27.35
CA PRO A 622 -8.28 -15.11 -27.30
C PRO A 622 -8.94 -16.46 -27.60
N GLY A 623 -8.22 -17.41 -28.19
CA GLY A 623 -8.72 -18.77 -28.40
C GLY A 623 -8.74 -19.63 -27.14
N VAL A 624 -8.05 -19.22 -26.07
CA VAL A 624 -7.94 -19.97 -24.81
C VAL A 624 -9.06 -19.54 -23.87
N GLY A 625 -9.80 -20.52 -23.34
CA GLY A 625 -10.87 -20.27 -22.37
C GLY A 625 -10.33 -19.93 -20.99
N ASN A 626 -11.14 -19.23 -20.20
CA ASN A 626 -10.85 -18.94 -18.80
C ASN A 626 -11.77 -19.73 -17.87
N LEU A 627 -11.20 -20.22 -16.76
CA LEU A 627 -11.97 -20.90 -15.71
C LEU A 627 -12.63 -19.92 -14.73
N THR A 628 -12.01 -18.76 -14.50
CA THR A 628 -12.38 -17.83 -13.43
C THR A 628 -12.89 -16.51 -14.00
N PHE A 629 -12.02 -15.75 -14.67
CA PHE A 629 -12.39 -14.45 -15.24
C PHE A 629 -12.92 -14.61 -16.66
N ARG A 630 -14.13 -14.13 -16.95
CA ARG A 630 -14.73 -14.22 -18.29
C ARG A 630 -14.91 -15.69 -18.75
N SER A 631 -15.38 -16.55 -17.84
CA SER A 631 -15.71 -17.94 -18.13
C SER A 631 -16.77 -18.04 -19.24
N GLY A 632 -16.58 -18.97 -20.18
CA GLY A 632 -17.52 -19.26 -21.26
C GLY A 632 -17.87 -20.74 -21.32
N ALA A 633 -18.86 -21.09 -22.15
CA ALA A 633 -19.38 -22.47 -22.28
C ALA A 633 -18.46 -23.44 -23.07
N ARG A 634 -17.25 -23.02 -23.43
CA ARG A 634 -16.32 -23.84 -24.25
C ARG A 634 -15.24 -24.47 -23.36
N PRO A 635 -14.72 -25.66 -23.71
CA PRO A 635 -13.55 -26.23 -23.05
C PRO A 635 -12.39 -25.23 -22.99
N PRO A 636 -11.66 -25.12 -21.87
CA PRO A 636 -10.60 -24.13 -21.73
C PRO A 636 -9.49 -24.27 -22.78
N GLY A 637 -9.17 -25.50 -23.20
CA GLY A 637 -8.20 -25.79 -24.24
C GLY A 637 -6.77 -25.35 -23.90
N THR A 638 -6.45 -25.16 -22.62
CA THR A 638 -5.12 -24.71 -22.19
C THR A 638 -4.05 -25.72 -22.59
N SER A 639 -2.85 -25.20 -22.86
CA SER A 639 -1.68 -26.00 -23.22
C SER A 639 -0.60 -25.84 -22.17
N HIS A 640 0.14 -26.92 -21.94
CA HIS A 640 1.18 -26.96 -20.92
C HIS A 640 2.50 -27.43 -21.52
N LEU A 641 3.57 -27.12 -20.81
CA LEU A 641 4.92 -27.64 -21.06
C LEU A 641 5.45 -28.17 -19.73
N VAL A 642 5.98 -29.38 -19.74
CA VAL A 642 6.78 -29.95 -18.66
C VAL A 642 8.12 -30.38 -19.23
N VAL A 643 9.20 -29.88 -18.66
CA VAL A 643 10.56 -30.31 -18.98
C VAL A 643 11.21 -30.86 -17.73
N VAL A 644 11.77 -32.06 -17.80
CA VAL A 644 12.51 -32.66 -16.70
C VAL A 644 13.90 -33.02 -17.21
N LEU A 645 14.93 -32.65 -16.46
CA LEU A 645 16.32 -32.94 -16.74
C LEU A 645 16.90 -33.80 -15.62
N ASP A 646 17.65 -34.85 -15.98
CA ASP A 646 18.35 -35.71 -15.03
C ASP A 646 19.79 -35.22 -14.81
N PRO A 647 20.14 -34.64 -13.65
CA PRO A 647 21.48 -34.15 -13.38
C PRO A 647 22.55 -35.25 -13.48
N ALA A 648 22.18 -36.51 -13.23
CA ALA A 648 23.11 -37.64 -13.35
C ALA A 648 23.61 -37.87 -14.79
N ARG A 649 22.98 -37.21 -15.78
CA ARG A 649 23.37 -37.26 -17.20
C ARG A 649 24.33 -36.14 -17.59
N LEU A 650 24.51 -35.13 -16.74
CA LEU A 650 25.48 -34.06 -16.91
C LEU A 650 26.76 -34.30 -16.09
N GLY A 651 26.67 -35.07 -15.01
CA GLY A 651 27.79 -35.35 -14.11
C GLY A 651 27.31 -35.95 -12.81
N ASP A 652 28.00 -35.62 -11.71
CA ASP A 652 27.59 -36.04 -10.38
C ASP A 652 26.31 -35.30 -9.93
N PRO A 653 25.19 -36.01 -9.68
CA PRO A 653 23.96 -35.38 -9.21
C PRO A 653 24.10 -34.81 -7.78
N GLN A 654 25.00 -35.33 -6.94
CA GLN A 654 25.24 -34.76 -5.61
C GLN A 654 25.90 -33.38 -5.72
N ALA A 655 26.90 -33.24 -6.60
CA ALA A 655 27.51 -31.95 -6.90
C ALA A 655 26.51 -30.88 -7.36
N THR A 656 25.44 -31.27 -8.06
CA THR A 656 24.35 -30.35 -8.43
C THR A 656 23.60 -29.86 -7.19
N GLY A 657 23.17 -30.77 -6.32
CA GLY A 657 22.47 -30.43 -5.07
C GLY A 657 23.32 -29.60 -4.12
N ASP A 658 24.60 -29.92 -3.99
CA ASP A 658 25.56 -29.19 -3.16
C ASP A 658 25.88 -27.80 -3.73
N GLY A 659 25.99 -27.70 -5.07
CA GLY A 659 26.18 -26.44 -5.76
C GLY A 659 25.00 -25.49 -5.54
N ALA A 660 23.76 -26.00 -5.65
CA ALA A 660 22.56 -25.25 -5.32
C ALA A 660 22.57 -24.83 -3.85
N ALA A 661 22.85 -25.74 -2.91
CA ALA A 661 22.89 -25.43 -1.48
C ALA A 661 23.90 -24.32 -1.16
N ARG A 662 25.12 -24.38 -1.72
CA ARG A 662 26.14 -23.34 -1.54
C ARG A 662 25.70 -21.98 -2.07
N LEU A 663 25.13 -21.93 -3.29
CA LEU A 663 24.64 -20.69 -3.88
C LEU A 663 23.54 -20.06 -3.03
N LEU A 664 22.54 -20.86 -2.65
CA LEU A 664 21.40 -20.36 -1.88
C LEU A 664 21.80 -19.93 -0.47
N ALA A 665 22.70 -20.65 0.19
CA ALA A 665 23.27 -20.24 1.46
C ALA A 665 24.03 -18.90 1.35
N GLY A 666 24.86 -18.74 0.31
CA GLY A 666 25.59 -17.50 0.04
C GLY A 666 24.66 -16.30 -0.17
N LEU A 667 23.56 -16.47 -0.92
CA LEU A 667 22.56 -15.41 -1.11
C LEU A 667 21.86 -15.02 0.18
N ARG A 668 21.46 -16.00 1.00
CA ARG A 668 20.77 -15.76 2.28
C ARG A 668 21.65 -15.14 3.35
N ALA A 669 22.98 -15.26 3.21
CA ALA A 669 23.96 -14.68 4.11
C ALA A 669 24.29 -13.20 3.80
N LEU A 670 23.77 -12.65 2.70
CA LEU A 670 23.94 -11.24 2.37
C LEU A 670 23.16 -10.34 3.34
N ASP A 671 23.72 -9.18 3.65
CA ASP A 671 23.07 -8.18 4.50
C ASP A 671 21.73 -7.74 3.87
N PRO A 672 20.61 -7.88 4.59
CA PRO A 672 19.33 -7.43 4.06
C PRO A 672 19.24 -5.90 4.09
N VAL A 673 18.56 -5.33 3.11
CA VAL A 673 18.25 -3.88 3.07
C VAL A 673 17.38 -3.47 4.26
N ASP A 674 16.48 -4.38 4.68
CA ASP A 674 15.66 -4.26 5.88
C ASP A 674 16.02 -5.41 6.84
N PRO A 675 16.60 -5.15 8.03
CA PRO A 675 16.94 -6.17 9.01
C PRO A 675 15.78 -7.09 9.42
N GLU A 676 14.54 -6.62 9.35
CA GLU A 676 13.34 -7.39 9.68
C GLU A 676 12.86 -8.30 8.52
N LEU A 677 13.39 -8.07 7.31
CA LEU A 677 13.08 -8.84 6.10
C LEU A 677 14.36 -9.47 5.54
N PRO A 678 14.81 -10.61 6.08
CA PRO A 678 16.03 -11.26 5.62
C PRO A 678 15.95 -11.64 4.14
N VAL A 679 17.11 -11.71 3.47
CA VAL A 679 17.19 -12.17 2.07
C VAL A 679 16.66 -13.61 1.99
N ARG A 680 15.68 -13.82 1.12
CA ARG A 680 15.05 -15.13 0.90
C ARG A 680 15.31 -15.63 -0.51
N THR A 681 15.42 -16.94 -0.64
CA THR A 681 15.47 -17.60 -1.95
C THR A 681 14.10 -18.17 -2.32
N PRO A 682 13.81 -18.38 -3.63
CA PRO A 682 12.58 -19.01 -4.07
C PRO A 682 12.29 -20.33 -3.33
N GLY A 683 11.04 -20.54 -2.93
CA GLY A 683 10.60 -21.73 -2.20
C GLY A 683 10.67 -21.63 -0.66
N GLN A 684 11.54 -20.80 -0.06
CA GLN A 684 11.70 -20.74 1.41
C GLN A 684 10.40 -20.36 2.14
N ARG A 685 9.69 -19.33 1.65
CA ARG A 685 8.40 -18.91 2.24
C ARG A 685 7.37 -20.04 2.17
N ALA A 686 7.28 -20.70 1.02
CA ALA A 686 6.33 -21.78 0.81
C ALA A 686 6.65 -23.00 1.68
N ALA A 687 7.92 -23.37 1.81
CA ALA A 687 8.36 -24.47 2.68
C ALA A 687 8.01 -24.22 4.15
N ALA A 688 8.31 -23.01 4.67
CA ALA A 688 7.93 -22.62 6.03
C ALA A 688 6.42 -22.67 6.25
N GLU A 689 5.64 -22.19 5.26
CA GLU A 689 4.19 -22.20 5.33
C GLU A 689 3.61 -23.62 5.29
N ARG A 690 4.17 -24.52 4.47
CA ARG A 690 3.78 -25.95 4.44
C ARG A 690 4.00 -26.60 5.80
N ALA A 691 5.14 -26.37 6.43
CA ALA A 691 5.42 -26.89 7.77
C ALA A 691 4.40 -26.36 8.79
N ARG A 692 4.13 -25.05 8.76
CA ARG A 692 3.16 -24.39 9.65
C ARG A 692 1.74 -24.93 9.47
N ARG A 693 1.23 -24.98 8.24
CA ARG A 693 -0.15 -25.40 7.91
C ARG A 693 -0.38 -26.90 8.08
N ARG A 694 0.66 -27.74 7.92
CA ARG A 694 0.59 -29.15 8.31
C ARG A 694 0.37 -29.33 9.81
N ALA A 695 1.06 -28.54 10.63
CA ALA A 695 0.96 -28.62 12.08
C ALA A 695 -0.33 -27.98 12.64
N HIS A 696 -0.77 -26.86 12.07
CA HIS A 696 -1.84 -26.03 12.64
C HIS A 696 -3.13 -26.03 11.81
N GLY A 697 -3.20 -26.81 10.72
CA GLY A 697 -4.30 -26.78 9.77
C GLY A 697 -4.22 -25.62 8.77
N ILE A 698 -4.92 -25.82 7.64
CA ILE A 698 -5.07 -24.85 6.56
C ILE A 698 -6.08 -23.78 6.98
N PRO A 699 -5.67 -22.50 6.99
CA PRO A 699 -6.58 -21.40 7.25
C PRO A 699 -7.55 -21.19 6.07
N LEU A 700 -8.85 -21.11 6.34
CA LEU A 700 -9.85 -20.75 5.34
C LEU A 700 -10.53 -19.43 5.74
N ASP A 701 -10.52 -18.44 4.85
CA ASP A 701 -11.31 -17.23 5.06
C ASP A 701 -12.83 -17.55 5.04
N ALA A 702 -13.64 -16.69 5.68
CA ALA A 702 -15.06 -16.95 5.86
C ALA A 702 -15.86 -17.11 4.55
N GLU A 703 -15.43 -16.48 3.45
CA GLU A 703 -16.08 -16.64 2.16
C GLU A 703 -15.68 -17.96 1.50
N THR A 704 -14.39 -18.26 1.48
CA THR A 704 -13.90 -19.55 0.99
C THR A 704 -14.54 -20.71 1.75
N HIS A 705 -14.61 -20.63 3.08
CA HIS A 705 -15.27 -21.65 3.90
C HIS A 705 -16.76 -21.81 3.56
N ARG A 706 -17.51 -20.69 3.43
CA ARG A 706 -18.93 -20.74 3.04
C ARG A 706 -19.13 -21.36 1.65
N ALA A 707 -18.29 -21.00 0.69
CA ALA A 707 -18.36 -21.55 -0.66
C ALA A 707 -18.11 -23.06 -0.69
N LEU A 708 -17.12 -23.54 0.07
CA LEU A 708 -16.81 -24.96 0.20
C LEU A 708 -17.92 -25.73 0.96
N ALA A 709 -18.46 -25.16 2.03
CA ALA A 709 -19.58 -25.75 2.76
C ALA A 709 -20.84 -25.84 1.90
N ALA A 710 -21.15 -24.79 1.11
CA ALA A 710 -22.27 -24.78 0.18
C ALA A 710 -22.10 -25.84 -0.92
N LEU A 711 -20.90 -25.94 -1.51
CA LEU A 711 -20.57 -27.00 -2.46
C LEU A 711 -20.75 -28.39 -1.84
N GLY A 712 -20.25 -28.58 -0.63
CA GLY A 712 -20.42 -29.83 0.12
C GLY A 712 -21.88 -30.19 0.36
N GLY A 713 -22.72 -29.21 0.68
CA GLY A 713 -24.17 -29.39 0.79
C GLY A 713 -24.83 -29.77 -0.54
N GLN A 714 -24.44 -29.11 -1.64
CA GLN A 714 -24.95 -29.39 -2.99
C GLN A 714 -24.67 -30.82 -3.45
N VAL A 715 -23.49 -31.36 -3.13
CA VAL A 715 -23.07 -32.71 -3.55
C VAL A 715 -23.28 -33.77 -2.46
N GLY A 716 -23.89 -33.44 -1.32
CA GLY A 716 -24.13 -34.40 -0.24
C GLY A 716 -22.86 -34.88 0.49
N ARG A 717 -21.79 -34.07 0.47
CA ARG A 717 -20.51 -34.29 1.14
C ARG A 717 -20.19 -33.08 2.03
N PRO A 718 -20.76 -32.95 3.23
CA PRO A 718 -20.47 -31.81 4.10
C PRO A 718 -18.98 -31.80 4.51
N LEU A 719 -18.36 -30.61 4.50
CA LEU A 719 -16.98 -30.44 4.97
C LEU A 719 -16.95 -30.55 6.49
N ALA A 720 -16.30 -31.59 7.01
CA ALA A 720 -16.14 -31.76 8.46
C ALA A 720 -15.11 -30.75 9.00
N VAL A 721 -15.59 -29.78 9.79
CA VAL A 721 -14.72 -28.82 10.49
C VAL A 721 -14.52 -29.34 11.92
N GLY A 722 -13.27 -29.60 12.32
CA GLY A 722 -13.00 -29.96 13.71
C GLY A 722 -13.39 -28.82 14.65
N ALA A 723 -14.20 -29.10 15.68
CA ALA A 723 -14.45 -28.13 16.75
C ALA A 723 -13.12 -27.78 17.44
N ARG A 724 -12.85 -26.48 17.67
CA ARG A 724 -11.67 -26.06 18.44
C ARG A 724 -11.78 -26.63 19.87
N GLY A 725 -10.78 -27.39 20.28
CA GLY A 725 -10.45 -27.67 21.68
C GLY A 725 -9.38 -26.71 22.17
#